data_AF-A0A9X1WSM1-F1
#
_entry.id   AF-A0A9X1WSM1-F1
#
_cell.length_a   1.000
_cell.length_b   1.000
_cell.length_c   1.000
_cell.angle_alpha   90.00
_cell.angle_beta   90.00
_cell.angle_gamma   90.00
#
_symmetry.space_group_name_H-M   'P 1'
#
loop_
_entity.id
_entity.type
_entity.pdbx_description
1 polymer ?
#
loop_
_entity_poly.entity_id
_entity_poly.type
_entity_poly.pdbx_seq_one_letter_code
_entity_poly.pdbx_strand_id
1 'polypeptide(L)'
;MNTIWSIRTGIRDFLEAIIRTCRSWVAKYPFIKTVYTIFSWLSLIMFVLSLFFVKESRTMLVQYLWSFYVLLQFWVLCRSKTMQWKPIVLFVLSGVFLVVPFTTLTVNALHVLFGGKTSDTWSIAVITPIFEELWKLLPLGIFLLFSRRASALSLSDYTLIGAATGVGFQLMEELSRRWQSSGAFGYSYTWLGGKTIHWDLFSLFPGRFEESFFPTLMTVGHPVHTAMIALACGIAYRLRTKLTKWVFLFPVIILLWAILDHAAYNGQHQLPGWVLRIHHWTGSGYKTQPAFLLMLAASIFTDYWSLNKVRNRLPSLPNEPLLNPFTELWNMIRSFCLERGKFIYWLGFYRERRELGFHMLYGNEEAAGRQEPIDARVKALCQALTGLAIILLVAGLFAGIGAQTFGSEPACFACMFDSLQNWWDHLHWYEQVAILLGALALSMMFVGFGSALSIAMTGMWLAGSGHEIAGYIRDPKKLLTPERALSFGINFALNRIPFGKALGWAGAKGSRFGRKLLDKLGFRKPKVEVPVHPKPPKSHSEGPGKHSDDPKNQHDDPKKSDDDTSNQDKADEGPGKVDNGLPNFGNAQINPRKLTDYALNPDHPVGGNKAKVFESALGYNKSNADDLIKQVKEKLPQSEAVLGKADKYGQRYTVDMQIKGPNGNTTTVRTGWIIKPDSDVPQMTTIYVK
;
A
#
# COMPACT_ATOMS: atom_id res chain seq x y z
N MET A 1 -26.14 -1.80 14.70
CA MET A 1 -24.85 -1.27 14.18
C MET A 1 -24.85 -1.43 12.66
N ASN A 2 -24.38 -0.43 11.89
CA ASN A 2 -24.58 -0.39 10.44
C ASN A 2 -23.84 -1.51 9.68
N THR A 3 -24.52 -2.11 8.70
CA THR A 3 -24.01 -3.20 7.84
C THR A 3 -22.69 -2.85 7.16
N ILE A 4 -22.57 -1.60 6.67
CA ILE A 4 -21.34 -1.06 6.07
C ILE A 4 -20.16 -1.11 7.04
N TRP A 5 -20.39 -0.87 8.34
CA TRP A 5 -19.33 -0.87 9.35
C TRP A 5 -18.80 -2.29 9.59
N SER A 6 -19.70 -3.28 9.66
CA SER A 6 -19.35 -4.71 9.80
C SER A 6 -18.55 -5.24 8.60
N ILE A 7 -19.00 -4.93 7.37
CA ILE A 7 -18.30 -5.30 6.13
C ILE A 7 -16.89 -4.66 6.10
N ARG A 8 -16.81 -3.37 6.44
CA ARG A 8 -15.56 -2.61 6.49
C ARG A 8 -14.55 -3.18 7.50
N THR A 9 -15.00 -3.57 8.69
CA THR A 9 -14.14 -4.21 9.69
C THR A 9 -13.72 -5.61 9.26
N GLY A 10 -14.64 -6.43 8.74
CA GLY A 10 -14.34 -7.79 8.28
C GLY A 10 -13.27 -7.83 7.17
N ILE A 11 -13.40 -6.99 6.14
CA ILE A 11 -12.41 -6.88 5.05
C ILE A 11 -11.04 -6.43 5.59
N ARG A 12 -11.01 -5.45 6.49
CA ARG A 12 -9.78 -4.94 7.10
C ARG A 12 -9.07 -6.05 7.89
N ASP A 13 -9.81 -6.76 8.73
CA ASP A 13 -9.24 -7.72 9.66
C ASP A 13 -8.79 -9.00 8.91
N PHE A 14 -9.47 -9.36 7.80
CA PHE A 14 -9.00 -10.38 6.84
C PHE A 14 -7.68 -10.00 6.14
N LEU A 15 -7.55 -8.76 5.66
CA LEU A 15 -6.31 -8.28 5.06
C LEU A 15 -5.17 -8.23 6.09
N GLU A 16 -5.45 -7.89 7.35
CA GLU A 16 -4.49 -7.99 8.46
C GLU A 16 -3.99 -9.42 8.68
N ALA A 17 -4.86 -10.43 8.57
CA ALA A 17 -4.47 -11.83 8.66
C ALA A 17 -3.52 -12.25 7.51
N ILE A 18 -3.79 -11.83 6.27
CA ILE A 18 -2.91 -12.08 5.11
C ILE A 18 -1.53 -11.45 5.33
N ILE A 19 -1.47 -10.17 5.73
CA ILE A 19 -0.22 -9.45 6.02
C ILE A 19 0.61 -10.17 7.10
N ARG A 20 -0.06 -10.58 8.19
CA ARG A 20 0.59 -11.27 9.32
C ARG A 20 1.19 -12.60 8.84
N THR A 21 0.50 -13.33 7.97
CA THR A 21 1.00 -14.56 7.34
C THR A 21 2.18 -14.31 6.39
N CYS A 22 2.12 -13.29 5.52
CA CYS A 22 3.26 -12.96 4.65
C CYS A 22 4.49 -12.51 5.46
N ARG A 23 4.29 -11.74 6.54
CA ARG A 23 5.38 -11.31 7.43
C ARG A 23 5.98 -12.47 8.23
N SER A 24 5.15 -13.40 8.71
CA SER A 24 5.65 -14.58 9.44
C SER A 24 6.45 -15.50 8.52
N TRP A 25 6.06 -15.65 7.25
CA TRP A 25 6.85 -16.35 6.23
C TRP A 25 8.25 -15.73 6.02
N VAL A 26 8.33 -14.41 5.80
CA VAL A 26 9.63 -13.72 5.64
C VAL A 26 10.49 -13.76 6.91
N ALA A 27 9.87 -13.86 8.09
CA ALA A 27 10.60 -14.06 9.35
C ALA A 27 11.08 -15.51 9.54
N LYS A 28 10.28 -16.50 9.10
CA LYS A 28 10.59 -17.94 9.19
C LYS A 28 11.71 -18.37 8.23
N TYR A 29 11.81 -17.72 7.08
CA TYR A 29 12.76 -18.07 6.02
C TYR A 29 13.75 -16.92 5.76
N PRO A 30 14.82 -16.79 6.58
CA PRO A 30 15.76 -15.69 6.46
C PRO A 30 16.49 -15.62 5.11
N PHE A 31 16.65 -16.76 4.42
CA PHE A 31 17.23 -16.80 3.06
C PHE A 31 16.46 -15.91 2.06
N ILE A 32 15.15 -15.67 2.29
CA ILE A 32 14.36 -14.75 1.46
C ILE A 32 14.96 -13.34 1.49
N LYS A 33 15.51 -12.90 2.63
CA LYS A 33 16.20 -11.59 2.74
C LYS A 33 17.56 -11.59 2.02
N THR A 34 18.26 -12.71 1.99
CA THR A 34 19.53 -12.85 1.27
C THR A 34 19.29 -12.82 -0.24
N VAL A 35 18.36 -13.63 -0.75
CA VAL A 35 17.92 -13.64 -2.17
C VAL A 35 17.38 -12.26 -2.59
N TYR A 36 16.55 -11.63 -1.74
CA TYR A 36 16.11 -10.24 -1.88
C TYR A 36 17.29 -9.28 -2.09
N THR A 37 18.34 -9.40 -1.27
CA THR A 37 19.46 -8.47 -1.28
C THR A 37 20.30 -8.66 -2.54
N ILE A 38 20.59 -9.91 -2.90
CA ILE A 38 21.31 -10.27 -4.13
C ILE A 38 20.55 -9.78 -5.37
N PHE A 39 19.24 -10.07 -5.48
CA PHE A 39 18.44 -9.66 -6.64
C PHE A 39 18.25 -8.14 -6.71
N SER A 40 18.22 -7.44 -5.56
CA SER A 40 18.21 -5.97 -5.51
C SER A 40 19.50 -5.38 -6.08
N TRP A 41 20.67 -5.87 -5.64
CA TRP A 41 21.96 -5.39 -6.13
C TRP A 41 22.18 -5.72 -7.60
N LEU A 42 21.86 -6.95 -8.03
CA LEU A 42 21.96 -7.37 -9.43
C LEU A 42 21.08 -6.48 -10.33
N SER A 43 19.88 -6.13 -9.86
CA SER A 43 18.98 -5.24 -10.60
C SER A 43 19.49 -3.82 -10.69
N LEU A 44 20.02 -3.27 -9.59
CA LEU A 44 20.63 -1.95 -9.60
C LEU A 44 21.83 -1.89 -10.56
N ILE A 45 22.68 -2.92 -10.55
CA ILE A 45 23.82 -3.05 -11.47
C ILE A 45 23.32 -3.11 -12.92
N MET A 46 22.37 -3.99 -13.25
CA MET A 46 21.85 -4.12 -14.62
C MET A 46 21.10 -2.88 -15.09
N PHE A 47 20.43 -2.16 -14.20
CA PHE A 47 19.85 -0.86 -14.53
C PHE A 47 20.93 0.18 -14.84
N VAL A 48 21.96 0.31 -13.99
CA VAL A 48 23.09 1.20 -14.26
C VAL A 48 23.76 0.86 -15.60
N LEU A 49 24.00 -0.42 -15.88
CA LEU A 49 24.51 -0.89 -17.19
C LEU A 49 23.55 -0.51 -18.34
N SER A 50 22.23 -0.69 -18.16
CA SER A 50 21.24 -0.31 -19.17
C SER A 50 21.27 1.18 -19.51
N LEU A 51 21.66 2.07 -18.60
CA LEU A 51 21.79 3.50 -18.89
C LEU A 51 22.95 3.80 -19.84
N PHE A 52 23.99 2.97 -19.88
CA PHE A 52 25.07 3.08 -20.87
C PHE A 52 24.69 2.46 -22.21
N PHE A 53 24.17 1.23 -22.19
CA PHE A 53 23.95 0.44 -23.42
C PHE A 53 22.60 0.65 -24.11
N VAL A 54 21.55 1.09 -23.39
CA VAL A 54 20.17 1.19 -23.92
C VAL A 54 19.71 2.65 -23.92
N LYS A 55 19.41 3.19 -25.11
CA LYS A 55 18.98 4.59 -25.30
C LYS A 55 17.62 4.84 -24.62
N GLU A 56 16.74 3.86 -24.70
CA GLU A 56 15.37 3.88 -24.19
C GLU A 56 15.37 3.97 -22.67
N SER A 57 16.27 3.23 -21.99
CA SER A 57 16.45 3.28 -20.53
C SER A 57 16.77 4.70 -20.05
N ARG A 58 17.63 5.43 -20.78
CA ARG A 58 17.91 6.85 -20.50
C ARG A 58 16.66 7.71 -20.63
N THR A 59 15.88 7.56 -21.70
CA THR A 59 14.66 8.37 -21.91
C THR A 59 13.55 8.07 -20.90
N MET A 60 13.45 6.82 -20.43
CA MET A 60 12.57 6.41 -19.32
C MET A 60 13.03 6.99 -17.99
N LEU A 61 14.34 6.97 -17.70
CA LEU A 61 14.89 7.58 -16.49
C LEU A 61 14.59 9.08 -16.43
N VAL A 62 14.67 9.82 -17.55
CA VAL A 62 14.31 11.25 -17.52
C VAL A 62 12.81 11.43 -17.22
N GLN A 63 11.90 10.58 -17.73
CA GLN A 63 10.46 10.64 -17.38
C GLN A 63 10.21 10.29 -15.92
N TYR A 64 10.94 9.30 -15.39
CA TYR A 64 10.96 8.96 -13.98
C TYR A 64 11.37 10.18 -13.14
N LEU A 65 12.48 10.86 -13.51
CA LEU A 65 13.02 11.99 -12.77
C LEU A 65 12.07 13.20 -12.77
N TRP A 66 11.39 13.50 -13.88
CA TRP A 66 10.35 14.53 -13.90
C TRP A 66 9.14 14.18 -13.04
N SER A 67 8.69 12.93 -13.10
CA SER A 67 7.57 12.45 -12.27
C SER A 67 7.90 12.52 -10.77
N PHE A 68 9.14 12.15 -10.41
CA PHE A 68 9.68 12.32 -9.06
C PHE A 68 9.82 13.80 -8.66
N TYR A 69 10.26 14.67 -9.58
CA TYR A 69 10.41 16.09 -9.34
C TYR A 69 9.07 16.79 -9.08
N VAL A 70 8.02 16.49 -9.84
CA VAL A 70 6.66 16.98 -9.55
C VAL A 70 6.20 16.53 -8.16
N LEU A 71 6.38 15.25 -7.82
CA LEU A 71 6.04 14.76 -6.49
C LEU A 71 6.82 15.48 -5.39
N LEU A 72 8.08 15.82 -5.65
CA LEU A 72 8.92 16.61 -4.74
C LEU A 72 8.41 18.05 -4.59
N GLN A 73 7.95 18.71 -5.67
CA GLN A 73 7.30 20.04 -5.61
C GLN A 73 6.08 19.99 -4.67
N PHE A 74 5.15 19.04 -4.88
CA PHE A 74 4.01 18.84 -3.98
C PHE A 74 4.46 18.54 -2.55
N TRP A 75 5.44 17.67 -2.36
CA TRP A 75 5.97 17.30 -1.04
C TRP A 75 6.58 18.49 -0.30
N VAL A 76 7.26 19.40 -0.99
CA VAL A 76 7.81 20.63 -0.39
C VAL A 76 6.68 21.60 -0.03
N LEU A 77 5.76 21.87 -0.97
CA LEU A 77 4.69 22.86 -0.83
C LEU A 77 3.61 22.48 0.18
N CYS A 78 3.26 21.19 0.29
CA CYS A 78 2.26 20.71 1.25
C CYS A 78 2.82 20.73 2.69
N ARG A 79 2.93 21.93 3.28
CA ARG A 79 3.62 22.16 4.56
C ARG A 79 2.91 21.50 5.73
N SER A 80 1.58 21.52 5.76
CA SER A 80 0.78 20.94 6.86
C SER A 80 0.71 19.41 6.87
N LYS A 81 1.29 18.72 5.88
CA LYS A 81 1.28 17.25 5.72
C LYS A 81 1.65 16.49 7.01
N THR A 82 0.97 15.37 7.22
CA THR A 82 1.19 14.42 8.32
C THR A 82 1.74 13.08 7.82
N MET A 83 1.47 12.71 6.57
CA MET A 83 1.94 11.45 5.99
C MET A 83 3.47 11.38 5.84
N GLN A 84 3.98 10.16 5.91
CA GLN A 84 5.38 9.85 5.59
C GLN A 84 5.53 9.61 4.07
N TRP A 85 6.76 9.72 3.57
CA TRP A 85 7.08 9.54 2.15
C TRP A 85 6.60 8.20 1.59
N LYS A 86 6.84 7.11 2.33
CA LYS A 86 6.56 5.74 1.91
C LYS A 86 5.07 5.46 1.64
N PRO A 87 4.11 5.86 2.49
CA PRO A 87 2.69 5.91 2.14
C PRO A 87 2.37 6.69 0.86
N ILE A 88 2.98 7.87 0.65
CA ILE A 88 2.76 8.69 -0.55
C ILE A 88 3.20 7.96 -1.82
N VAL A 89 4.33 7.25 -1.80
CA VAL A 89 4.76 6.48 -2.99
C VAL A 89 3.87 5.24 -3.27
N LEU A 90 3.17 4.70 -2.27
CA LEU A 90 2.14 3.68 -2.53
C LEU A 90 0.94 4.25 -3.31
N PHE A 91 0.65 5.55 -3.17
CA PHE A 91 -0.35 6.22 -4.01
C PHE A 91 0.14 6.44 -5.45
N VAL A 92 1.43 6.76 -5.65
CA VAL A 92 2.05 6.73 -6.99
C VAL A 92 1.88 5.36 -7.64
N LEU A 93 2.20 4.28 -6.93
CA LEU A 93 1.98 2.93 -7.45
C LEU A 93 0.50 2.64 -7.76
N SER A 94 -0.43 3.13 -6.93
CA SER A 94 -1.84 2.94 -7.21
C SER A 94 -2.28 3.66 -8.49
N GLY A 95 -1.69 4.80 -8.83
CA GLY A 95 -1.88 5.43 -10.15
C GLY A 95 -1.45 4.51 -11.30
N VAL A 96 -0.22 3.98 -11.21
CA VAL A 96 0.37 3.09 -12.24
C VAL A 96 -0.38 1.76 -12.38
N PHE A 97 -0.67 1.06 -11.28
CA PHE A 97 -1.07 -0.36 -11.29
C PHE A 97 -2.51 -0.64 -10.88
N LEU A 98 -3.26 0.35 -10.41
CA LEU A 98 -4.70 0.25 -10.14
C LEU A 98 -5.48 1.17 -11.07
N VAL A 99 -5.18 2.47 -11.10
CA VAL A 99 -6.00 3.46 -11.83
C VAL A 99 -5.91 3.29 -13.34
N VAL A 100 -4.70 3.22 -13.93
CA VAL A 100 -4.56 3.07 -15.39
C VAL A 100 -5.25 1.79 -15.89
N PRO A 101 -4.97 0.58 -15.36
CA PRO A 101 -5.72 -0.64 -15.70
C PRO A 101 -7.25 -0.51 -15.60
N PHE A 102 -7.74 0.08 -14.52
CA PHE A 102 -9.17 0.15 -14.23
C PHE A 102 -9.89 1.16 -15.14
N THR A 103 -9.21 2.25 -15.51
CA THR A 103 -9.70 3.21 -16.51
C THR A 103 -9.79 2.54 -17.87
N THR A 104 -8.71 1.90 -18.34
CA THR A 104 -8.70 1.20 -19.64
C THR A 104 -9.79 0.13 -19.71
N LEU A 105 -9.99 -0.64 -18.65
CA LEU A 105 -11.08 -1.62 -18.56
C LEU A 105 -12.45 -0.97 -18.65
N THR A 106 -12.68 0.15 -17.94
CA THR A 106 -13.97 0.86 -17.95
C THR A 106 -14.26 1.42 -19.35
N VAL A 107 -13.29 2.09 -19.96
CA VAL A 107 -13.41 2.67 -21.30
C VAL A 107 -13.67 1.58 -22.35
N ASN A 108 -12.95 0.45 -22.29
CA ASN A 108 -13.19 -0.69 -23.20
C ASN A 108 -14.56 -1.34 -22.99
N ALA A 109 -15.02 -1.49 -21.74
CA ALA A 109 -16.36 -2.01 -21.45
C ALA A 109 -17.46 -1.11 -22.04
N LEU A 110 -17.27 0.22 -22.04
CA LEU A 110 -18.21 1.15 -22.65
C LEU A 110 -18.22 1.04 -24.19
N HIS A 111 -17.07 0.85 -24.84
CA HIS A 111 -17.04 0.59 -26.29
C HIS A 111 -17.74 -0.72 -26.68
N VAL A 112 -17.65 -1.75 -25.83
CA VAL A 112 -18.40 -3.00 -26.01
C VAL A 112 -19.91 -2.81 -25.84
N LEU A 113 -20.33 -1.96 -24.90
CA LEU A 113 -21.76 -1.70 -24.61
C LEU A 113 -22.44 -0.77 -25.61
N PHE A 114 -21.74 0.27 -26.08
CA PHE A 114 -22.32 1.35 -26.90
C PHE A 114 -21.93 1.29 -28.38
N GLY A 115 -20.93 0.48 -28.74
CA GLY A 115 -20.39 0.40 -30.10
C GLY A 115 -19.47 1.57 -30.45
N GLY A 116 -18.19 1.29 -30.64
CA GLY A 116 -17.20 2.28 -31.10
C GLY A 116 -15.77 1.81 -30.89
N LYS A 117 -14.81 2.68 -31.18
CA LYS A 117 -13.38 2.41 -31.03
C LYS A 117 -12.75 3.40 -30.05
N THR A 118 -11.70 2.97 -29.36
CA THR A 118 -10.87 3.82 -28.49
C THR A 118 -10.20 4.99 -29.24
N SER A 119 -10.13 4.92 -30.56
CA SER A 119 -9.63 5.97 -31.46
C SER A 119 -10.64 7.08 -31.76
N ASP A 120 -11.92 6.90 -31.42
CA ASP A 120 -12.96 7.83 -31.85
C ASP A 120 -12.91 9.14 -31.06
N THR A 121 -13.21 10.29 -31.69
CA THR A 121 -13.17 11.60 -31.03
C THR A 121 -14.01 11.66 -29.76
N TRP A 122 -15.21 11.06 -29.75
CA TRP A 122 -16.06 11.02 -28.55
C TRP A 122 -15.43 10.18 -27.41
N SER A 123 -14.67 9.14 -27.76
CA SER A 123 -13.92 8.31 -26.83
C SER A 123 -12.74 9.07 -26.22
N ILE A 124 -11.90 9.66 -27.06
CA ILE A 124 -10.67 10.36 -26.68
C ILE A 124 -10.97 11.67 -25.94
N ALA A 125 -11.94 12.45 -26.43
CA ALA A 125 -12.21 13.80 -25.94
C ALA A 125 -13.29 13.88 -24.85
N VAL A 126 -14.13 12.86 -24.66
CA VAL A 126 -15.23 12.91 -23.68
C VAL A 126 -15.16 11.75 -22.69
N ILE A 127 -15.26 10.51 -23.15
CA ILE A 127 -15.30 9.33 -22.26
C ILE A 127 -14.02 9.18 -21.46
N THR A 128 -12.87 9.22 -22.14
CA THR A 128 -11.56 8.99 -21.50
C THR A 128 -11.27 10.01 -20.39
N PRO A 129 -11.38 11.35 -20.61
CA PRO A 129 -11.25 12.35 -19.55
C PRO A 129 -12.18 12.14 -18.34
N ILE A 130 -13.45 11.80 -18.58
CA ILE A 130 -14.43 11.56 -17.50
C ILE A 130 -13.96 10.41 -16.60
N PHE A 131 -13.66 9.25 -17.17
CA PHE A 131 -13.28 8.08 -16.37
C PHE A 131 -11.86 8.18 -15.81
N GLU A 132 -10.95 8.86 -16.50
CA GLU A 132 -9.63 9.16 -15.98
C GLU A 132 -9.69 10.01 -14.70
N GLU A 133 -10.34 11.18 -14.73
CA GLU A 133 -10.38 12.06 -13.54
C GLU A 133 -11.21 11.44 -12.40
N LEU A 134 -12.26 10.66 -12.72
CA LEU A 134 -13.01 9.89 -11.72
C LEU A 134 -12.16 8.80 -11.06
N TRP A 135 -11.51 7.93 -11.83
CA TRP A 135 -10.76 6.80 -11.26
C TRP A 135 -9.43 7.21 -10.64
N LYS A 136 -8.84 8.35 -11.01
CA LYS A 136 -7.72 8.96 -10.27
C LYS A 136 -8.06 9.27 -8.80
N LEU A 137 -9.34 9.38 -8.44
CA LEU A 137 -9.79 9.53 -7.04
C LEU A 137 -10.02 8.19 -6.32
N LEU A 138 -10.01 7.05 -7.02
CA LEU A 138 -10.27 5.73 -6.43
C LEU A 138 -9.32 5.42 -5.24
N PRO A 139 -7.99 5.64 -5.31
CA PRO A 139 -7.09 5.39 -4.19
C PRO A 139 -7.37 6.27 -2.96
N LEU A 140 -7.78 7.52 -3.17
CA LEU A 140 -8.22 8.41 -2.10
C LEU A 140 -9.51 7.87 -1.45
N GLY A 141 -10.52 7.52 -2.26
CA GLY A 141 -11.77 6.93 -1.77
C GLY A 141 -11.54 5.67 -0.94
N ILE A 142 -10.69 4.76 -1.44
CA ILE A 142 -10.25 3.55 -0.71
C ILE A 142 -9.59 3.92 0.62
N PHE A 143 -8.68 4.89 0.65
CA PHE A 143 -8.03 5.31 1.90
C PHE A 143 -9.06 5.88 2.88
N LEU A 144 -9.96 6.75 2.43
CA LEU A 144 -10.98 7.38 3.28
C LEU A 144 -11.97 6.36 3.86
N LEU A 145 -12.29 5.30 3.11
CA LEU A 145 -13.14 4.22 3.60
C LEU A 145 -12.42 3.32 4.63
N PHE A 146 -11.23 2.81 4.30
CA PHE A 146 -10.61 1.74 5.10
C PHE A 146 -9.55 2.21 6.13
N SER A 147 -9.06 3.45 6.04
CA SER A 147 -8.04 3.96 6.95
C SER A 147 -8.64 4.51 8.24
N ARG A 148 -8.18 3.98 9.38
CA ARG A 148 -8.48 4.53 10.72
C ARG A 148 -8.03 5.99 10.89
N ARG A 149 -7.14 6.51 10.04
CA ARG A 149 -6.67 7.91 10.05
C ARG A 149 -7.45 8.85 9.13
N ALA A 150 -8.44 8.37 8.36
CA ALA A 150 -9.17 9.20 7.38
C ALA A 150 -9.78 10.48 7.98
N SER A 151 -10.26 10.40 9.23
CA SER A 151 -10.82 11.51 10.00
C SER A 151 -9.80 12.59 10.37
N ALA A 152 -8.54 12.21 10.59
CA ALA A 152 -7.47 13.06 11.13
C ALA A 152 -6.50 13.62 10.06
N LEU A 153 -6.87 13.59 8.78
CA LEU A 153 -6.02 14.12 7.70
C LEU A 153 -5.95 15.66 7.70
N SER A 154 -4.75 16.18 7.41
CA SER A 154 -4.57 17.59 7.02
C SER A 154 -5.09 17.83 5.60
N LEU A 155 -5.41 19.08 5.24
CA LEU A 155 -5.79 19.38 3.85
C LEU A 155 -4.61 19.14 2.89
N SER A 156 -3.37 19.40 3.34
CA SER A 156 -2.15 18.99 2.64
C SER A 156 -2.08 17.48 2.35
N ASP A 157 -2.59 16.61 3.23
CA ASP A 157 -2.56 15.16 2.99
C ASP A 157 -3.53 14.76 1.88
N TYR A 158 -4.73 15.37 1.81
CA TYR A 158 -5.64 15.18 0.67
C TYR A 158 -4.96 15.58 -0.65
N THR A 159 -4.36 16.79 -0.69
CA THR A 159 -3.60 17.27 -1.85
C THR A 159 -2.49 16.28 -2.26
N LEU A 160 -1.70 15.78 -1.31
CA LEU A 160 -0.60 14.85 -1.58
C LEU A 160 -1.05 13.48 -2.09
N ILE A 161 -2.14 12.94 -1.55
CA ILE A 161 -2.71 11.66 -2.02
C ILE A 161 -3.14 11.82 -3.48
N GLY A 162 -3.91 12.87 -3.79
CA GLY A 162 -4.34 13.16 -5.15
C GLY A 162 -3.17 13.38 -6.10
N ALA A 163 -2.23 14.26 -5.72
CA ALA A 163 -1.01 14.52 -6.49
C ALA A 163 -0.23 13.23 -6.79
N ALA A 164 -0.01 12.39 -5.78
CA ALA A 164 0.74 11.15 -5.94
C ALA A 164 0.05 10.16 -6.89
N THR A 165 -1.27 9.96 -6.77
CA THR A 165 -2.00 9.13 -7.72
C THR A 165 -1.94 9.70 -9.14
N GLY A 166 -2.10 11.02 -9.31
CA GLY A 166 -1.94 11.70 -10.61
C GLY A 166 -0.52 11.58 -11.19
N VAL A 167 0.53 11.63 -10.36
CA VAL A 167 1.93 11.40 -10.76
C VAL A 167 2.11 9.97 -11.27
N GLY A 168 1.53 8.99 -10.55
CA GLY A 168 1.55 7.60 -10.97
C GLY A 168 0.86 7.36 -12.31
N PHE A 169 -0.29 7.99 -12.50
CA PHE A 169 -1.02 7.92 -13.76
C PHE A 169 -0.22 8.53 -14.91
N GLN A 170 0.27 9.78 -14.76
CA GLN A 170 1.04 10.48 -15.79
C GLN A 170 2.36 9.77 -16.11
N LEU A 171 3.04 9.19 -15.11
CA LEU A 171 4.24 8.38 -15.33
C LEU A 171 3.94 7.22 -16.29
N MET A 172 2.87 6.47 -16.05
CA MET A 172 2.50 5.33 -16.89
C MET A 172 2.06 5.78 -18.29
N GLU A 173 1.20 6.81 -18.39
CA GLU A 173 0.76 7.38 -19.66
C GLU A 173 1.96 7.77 -20.56
N GLU A 174 2.94 8.49 -20.01
CA GLU A 174 4.11 8.95 -20.77
C GLU A 174 5.11 7.84 -21.08
N LEU A 175 5.28 6.85 -20.19
CA LEU A 175 6.08 5.65 -20.48
C LEU A 175 5.45 4.84 -21.62
N SER A 176 4.14 4.60 -21.58
CA SER A 176 3.40 3.90 -22.64
C SER A 176 3.45 4.66 -23.97
N ARG A 177 3.33 6.00 -23.95
CA ARG A 177 3.44 6.84 -25.16
C ARG A 177 4.82 6.72 -25.81
N ARG A 178 5.90 6.77 -25.02
CA ARG A 178 7.29 6.69 -25.52
C ARG A 178 7.65 5.30 -26.02
N TRP A 179 7.13 4.25 -25.40
CA TRP A 179 7.30 2.87 -25.85
C TRP A 179 6.75 2.64 -27.26
N GLN A 180 5.60 3.26 -27.57
CA GLN A 180 4.93 3.16 -28.87
C GLN A 180 5.53 4.06 -29.95
N SER A 181 6.33 5.08 -29.59
CA SER A 181 6.76 6.15 -30.50
C SER A 181 8.20 6.01 -31.04
N SER A 182 8.79 4.82 -30.95
CA SER A 182 10.03 4.37 -31.63
C SER A 182 11.04 5.46 -32.05
N GLY A 183 11.53 6.26 -31.10
CA GLY A 183 12.74 7.09 -31.26
C GLY A 183 12.59 8.61 -31.41
N ALA A 184 11.38 9.19 -31.49
CA ALA A 184 11.19 10.60 -31.93
C ALA A 184 10.62 11.61 -30.90
N PHE A 185 10.52 11.29 -29.60
CA PHE A 185 10.06 12.27 -28.60
C PHE A 185 11.22 13.00 -27.89
N GLY A 186 11.49 14.22 -28.32
CA GLY A 186 12.38 15.16 -27.64
C GLY A 186 11.74 15.81 -26.41
N TYR A 187 12.54 16.12 -25.39
CA TYR A 187 12.13 17.04 -24.33
C TYR A 187 12.26 18.49 -24.84
N SER A 188 11.18 19.00 -25.46
CA SER A 188 10.99 20.37 -25.97
C SER A 188 11.86 20.83 -27.15
N TYR A 189 11.30 21.75 -27.96
CA TYR A 189 11.80 22.65 -29.04
C TYR A 189 10.52 22.94 -29.89
N THR A 190 10.13 24.13 -30.38
CA THR A 190 10.54 25.55 -30.21
C THR A 190 9.42 26.51 -30.70
N TRP A 191 9.69 27.81 -30.86
CA TRP A 191 9.00 28.85 -31.67
C TRP A 191 8.52 28.46 -33.10
N LEU A 192 8.63 27.18 -33.50
CA LEU A 192 8.32 26.64 -34.83
C LEU A 192 7.40 25.39 -34.77
N GLY A 193 6.85 25.05 -33.59
CA GLY A 193 5.86 23.98 -33.41
C GLY A 193 6.38 22.69 -32.74
N GLY A 194 5.46 21.87 -32.23
CA GLY A 194 5.72 20.56 -31.60
C GLY A 194 4.98 20.35 -30.26
N LYS A 195 4.78 19.08 -29.86
CA LYS A 195 4.15 18.71 -28.57
C LYS A 195 5.02 19.08 -27.38
N THR A 196 4.80 20.28 -26.83
CA THR A 196 5.59 20.80 -25.71
C THR A 196 4.96 20.45 -24.36
N ILE A 197 5.66 19.61 -23.57
CA ILE A 197 5.65 19.75 -22.12
C ILE A 197 6.87 20.58 -21.76
N HIS A 198 6.65 21.81 -21.29
CA HIS A 198 7.76 22.70 -20.91
C HIS A 198 8.29 22.35 -19.52
N TRP A 199 9.09 21.29 -19.45
CA TRP A 199 9.78 20.88 -18.24
C TRP A 199 11.03 21.74 -17.99
N ASP A 200 10.84 22.96 -17.48
CA ASP A 200 11.92 23.74 -16.90
C ASP A 200 12.10 23.39 -15.40
N LEU A 201 13.34 23.43 -14.93
CA LEU A 201 13.72 23.07 -13.56
C LEU A 201 13.05 23.99 -12.53
N PHE A 202 12.78 25.25 -12.86
CA PHE A 202 12.14 26.21 -11.96
C PHE A 202 10.65 26.40 -12.21
N SER A 203 10.11 25.79 -13.28
CA SER A 203 8.67 25.78 -13.55
C SER A 203 7.90 24.95 -12.52
N LEU A 204 6.99 25.62 -11.82
CA LEU A 204 6.09 24.98 -10.87
C LEU A 204 4.93 24.33 -11.64
N PHE A 205 4.77 23.01 -11.49
CA PHE A 205 3.68 22.22 -12.10
C PHE A 205 3.42 22.47 -13.61
N PRO A 206 4.44 22.31 -14.48
CA PRO A 206 4.28 22.59 -15.91
C PRO A 206 3.22 21.71 -16.59
N GLY A 207 2.53 22.30 -17.57
CA GLY A 207 1.48 21.66 -18.34
C GLY A 207 1.89 21.30 -19.78
N ARG A 208 0.90 20.84 -20.55
CA ARG A 208 0.97 20.66 -22.01
C ARG A 208 0.29 21.84 -22.71
N PHE A 209 0.86 22.29 -23.81
CA PHE A 209 0.28 23.33 -24.66
C PHE A 209 -0.31 22.74 -25.95
N GLU A 210 -1.29 23.43 -26.52
CA GLU A 210 -1.77 23.24 -27.89
C GLU A 210 -0.62 23.33 -28.91
N GLU A 211 -0.70 22.54 -29.98
CA GLU A 211 0.32 22.51 -31.05
C GLU A 211 0.16 23.71 -32.00
N SER A 212 0.55 24.90 -31.51
CA SER A 212 0.45 26.17 -32.22
C SER A 212 1.67 27.07 -31.94
N PHE A 213 1.97 27.98 -32.85
CA PHE A 213 2.93 29.08 -32.64
C PHE A 213 2.50 30.00 -31.48
N PHE A 214 1.18 30.19 -31.34
CA PHE A 214 0.55 30.92 -30.25
C PHE A 214 -0.50 29.99 -29.63
N PRO A 215 -0.13 29.13 -28.67
CA PRO A 215 -1.08 28.24 -28.02
C PRO A 215 -2.14 29.08 -27.31
N THR A 216 -3.41 28.84 -27.64
CA THR A 216 -4.58 29.47 -27.02
C THR A 216 -5.19 28.59 -25.93
N LEU A 217 -4.74 27.34 -25.87
CA LEU A 217 -5.21 26.28 -25.00
C LEU A 217 -4.03 25.58 -24.33
N MET A 218 -4.20 25.30 -23.03
CA MET A 218 -3.25 24.58 -22.19
C MET A 218 -4.01 23.54 -21.35
N THR A 219 -3.34 22.48 -20.91
CA THR A 219 -3.80 21.68 -19.77
C THR A 219 -2.68 21.50 -18.76
N VAL A 220 -3.01 21.53 -17.47
CA VAL A 220 -2.05 21.18 -16.42
C VAL A 220 -1.86 19.66 -16.37
N GLY A 221 -0.76 19.18 -15.79
CA GLY A 221 -0.56 17.73 -15.62
C GLY A 221 -1.61 17.09 -14.70
N HIS A 222 -1.89 15.79 -14.91
CA HIS A 222 -2.78 14.98 -14.06
C HIS A 222 -2.54 15.09 -12.54
N PRO A 223 -1.30 15.27 -12.03
CA PRO A 223 -1.05 15.58 -10.62
C PRO A 223 -1.81 16.79 -10.11
N VAL A 224 -1.92 17.87 -10.90
CA VAL A 224 -2.58 19.12 -10.49
C VAL A 224 -4.09 18.94 -10.45
N HIS A 225 -4.69 18.38 -11.51
CA HIS A 225 -6.12 18.06 -11.54
C HIS A 225 -6.51 17.16 -10.34
N THR A 226 -5.82 16.03 -10.19
CA THR A 226 -6.13 15.07 -9.12
C THR A 226 -5.92 15.68 -7.73
N ALA A 227 -4.87 16.48 -7.53
CA ALA A 227 -4.61 17.17 -6.27
C ALA A 227 -5.67 18.25 -5.95
N MET A 228 -6.11 19.00 -6.96
CA MET A 228 -7.13 20.05 -6.83
C MET A 228 -8.49 19.46 -6.43
N ILE A 229 -8.91 18.36 -7.07
CA ILE A 229 -10.15 17.65 -6.73
C ILE A 229 -10.03 16.99 -5.36
N ALA A 230 -8.92 16.32 -5.05
CA ALA A 230 -8.68 15.71 -3.74
C ALA A 230 -8.72 16.75 -2.60
N LEU A 231 -8.11 17.92 -2.81
CA LEU A 231 -8.18 19.05 -1.88
C LEU A 231 -9.62 19.56 -1.72
N ALA A 232 -10.39 19.68 -2.80
CA ALA A 232 -11.80 20.05 -2.72
C ALA A 232 -12.64 19.04 -1.92
N CYS A 233 -12.38 17.74 -2.06
CA CYS A 233 -12.97 16.69 -1.22
C CYS A 233 -12.60 16.87 0.26
N GLY A 234 -11.34 17.18 0.56
CA GLY A 234 -10.88 17.46 1.93
C GLY A 234 -11.52 18.71 2.55
N ILE A 235 -11.67 19.78 1.77
CA ILE A 235 -12.36 21.01 2.17
C ILE A 235 -13.83 20.73 2.47
N ALA A 236 -14.54 20.07 1.54
CA ALA A 236 -15.95 19.72 1.73
C ALA A 236 -16.15 18.80 2.95
N TYR A 237 -15.31 17.78 3.10
CA TYR A 237 -15.34 16.93 4.28
C TYR A 237 -15.11 17.71 5.58
N ARG A 238 -14.14 18.64 5.63
CA ARG A 238 -13.85 19.42 6.85
C ARG A 238 -14.93 20.45 7.17
N LEU A 239 -15.63 20.99 6.17
CA LEU A 239 -16.70 21.97 6.35
C LEU A 239 -18.10 21.37 6.52
N ARG A 240 -18.28 20.05 6.33
CA ARG A 240 -19.56 19.32 6.41
C ARG A 240 -20.40 19.53 7.67
N THR A 241 -19.79 19.94 8.78
CA THR A 241 -20.46 20.18 10.07
C THR A 241 -20.78 21.65 10.32
N LYS A 242 -20.33 22.55 9.45
CA LYS A 242 -20.48 24.01 9.57
C LYS A 242 -21.29 24.64 8.45
N LEU A 243 -21.26 24.04 7.27
CA LEU A 243 -21.99 24.48 6.09
C LEU A 243 -23.11 23.47 5.76
N THR A 244 -24.02 23.90 4.90
CA THR A 244 -25.11 23.06 4.39
C THR A 244 -24.59 21.90 3.53
N LYS A 245 -25.46 20.92 3.24
CA LYS A 245 -25.12 19.74 2.40
C LYS A 245 -24.58 20.14 1.00
N TRP A 246 -24.89 21.34 0.53
CA TRP A 246 -24.36 21.93 -0.71
C TRP A 246 -22.82 22.02 -0.75
N VAL A 247 -22.12 21.95 0.39
CA VAL A 247 -20.65 21.93 0.41
C VAL A 247 -20.05 20.75 -0.38
N PHE A 248 -20.79 19.64 -0.54
CA PHE A 248 -20.36 18.51 -1.36
C PHE A 248 -20.51 18.75 -2.88
N LEU A 249 -21.18 19.82 -3.31
CA LEU A 249 -21.18 20.25 -4.71
C LEU A 249 -19.82 20.84 -5.13
N PHE A 250 -19.05 21.39 -4.19
CA PHE A 250 -17.73 21.99 -4.47
C PHE A 250 -16.75 21.00 -5.14
N PRO A 251 -16.45 19.81 -4.59
CA PRO A 251 -15.60 18.84 -5.28
C PRO A 251 -16.17 18.35 -6.61
N VAL A 252 -17.49 18.34 -6.79
CA VAL A 252 -18.13 17.99 -8.08
C VAL A 252 -17.85 19.07 -9.13
N ILE A 253 -17.97 20.36 -8.77
CA ILE A 253 -17.64 21.47 -9.66
C ILE A 253 -16.16 21.43 -10.06
N ILE A 254 -15.26 21.20 -9.10
CA ILE A 254 -13.81 21.10 -9.34
C ILE A 254 -13.46 19.89 -10.23
N LEU A 255 -14.15 18.76 -10.06
CA LEU A 255 -14.04 17.59 -10.95
C LEU A 255 -14.53 17.90 -12.36
N LEU A 256 -15.70 18.54 -12.51
CA LEU A 256 -16.24 18.92 -13.81
C LEU A 256 -15.33 19.90 -14.55
N TRP A 257 -14.67 20.82 -13.84
CA TRP A 257 -13.65 21.70 -14.42
C TRP A 257 -12.43 20.90 -14.90
N ALA A 258 -11.85 20.02 -14.07
CA ALA A 258 -10.72 19.17 -14.49
C ALA A 258 -11.05 18.27 -15.70
N ILE A 259 -12.27 17.72 -15.75
CA ILE A 259 -12.79 16.98 -16.90
C ILE A 259 -12.89 17.88 -18.13
N LEU A 260 -13.40 19.11 -17.99
CA LEU A 260 -13.54 20.07 -19.10
C LEU A 260 -12.18 20.48 -19.68
N ASP A 261 -11.20 20.82 -18.84
CA ASP A 261 -9.86 21.20 -19.30
C ASP A 261 -9.15 20.02 -19.99
N HIS A 262 -9.29 18.81 -19.46
CA HIS A 262 -8.72 17.60 -20.05
C HIS A 262 -9.44 17.21 -21.36
N ALA A 263 -10.78 17.30 -21.40
CA ALA A 263 -11.58 17.11 -22.61
C ALA A 263 -11.20 18.11 -23.71
N ALA A 264 -11.12 19.39 -23.37
CA ALA A 264 -10.73 20.45 -24.29
C ALA A 264 -9.33 20.24 -24.87
N TYR A 265 -8.38 19.76 -24.07
CA TYR A 265 -7.04 19.41 -24.57
C TYR A 265 -7.02 18.16 -25.46
N ASN A 266 -7.78 17.11 -25.11
CA ASN A 266 -7.79 15.87 -25.88
C ASN A 266 -8.56 16.00 -27.20
N GLY A 267 -9.64 16.79 -27.22
CA GLY A 267 -10.43 17.04 -28.42
C GLY A 267 -9.96 18.22 -29.27
N GLN A 268 -9.24 19.18 -28.68
CA GLN A 268 -8.81 20.42 -29.33
C GLN A 268 -9.98 21.06 -30.12
N HIS A 269 -9.78 21.39 -31.39
CA HIS A 269 -10.79 21.99 -32.27
C HIS A 269 -11.93 21.04 -32.70
N GLN A 270 -11.88 19.75 -32.32
CA GLN A 270 -12.91 18.76 -32.70
C GLN A 270 -14.13 18.77 -31.76
N LEU A 271 -14.08 19.49 -30.64
CA LEU A 271 -15.22 19.61 -29.72
C LEU A 271 -16.23 20.68 -30.17
N PRO A 272 -17.52 20.53 -29.81
CA PRO A 272 -18.53 21.53 -30.12
C PRO A 272 -18.16 22.93 -29.58
N GLY A 273 -18.33 23.96 -30.39
CA GLY A 273 -17.95 25.35 -30.04
C GLY A 273 -18.68 25.96 -28.83
N TRP A 274 -19.70 25.30 -28.28
CA TRP A 274 -20.26 25.67 -26.97
C TRP A 274 -19.41 25.14 -25.80
N VAL A 275 -18.82 23.95 -25.91
CA VAL A 275 -17.88 23.37 -24.92
C VAL A 275 -16.63 24.23 -24.84
N LEU A 276 -16.05 24.58 -26.00
CA LEU A 276 -14.86 25.42 -26.08
C LEU A 276 -15.11 26.84 -25.55
N ARG A 277 -16.33 27.39 -25.68
CA ARG A 277 -16.71 28.66 -25.04
C ARG A 277 -16.75 28.57 -23.52
N ILE A 278 -17.27 27.49 -22.94
CA ILE A 278 -17.25 27.28 -21.48
C ILE A 278 -15.81 27.11 -20.99
N HIS A 279 -14.98 26.33 -21.72
CA HIS A 279 -13.55 26.18 -21.41
C HIS A 279 -12.78 27.51 -21.49
N HIS A 280 -13.13 28.38 -22.43
CA HIS A 280 -12.57 29.73 -22.48
C HIS A 280 -12.96 30.57 -21.25
N TRP A 281 -14.21 30.47 -20.77
CA TRP A 281 -14.65 31.13 -19.54
C TRP A 281 -13.92 30.62 -18.29
N THR A 282 -13.66 29.30 -18.18
CA THR A 282 -12.82 28.74 -17.10
C THR A 282 -11.34 29.11 -17.22
N GLY A 283 -10.91 29.67 -18.37
CA GLY A 283 -9.60 30.27 -18.57
C GLY A 283 -8.65 29.46 -19.46
N SER A 284 -9.18 28.63 -20.35
CA SER A 284 -8.42 27.82 -21.31
C SER A 284 -7.32 26.94 -20.67
N GLY A 285 -7.55 26.44 -19.44
CA GLY A 285 -6.58 25.71 -18.61
C GLY A 285 -5.49 26.56 -17.94
N TYR A 286 -5.18 27.77 -18.44
CA TYR A 286 -4.17 28.66 -17.85
C TYR A 286 -4.49 29.11 -16.42
N LYS A 287 -5.78 29.22 -16.06
CA LYS A 287 -6.22 29.61 -14.71
C LYS A 287 -6.17 28.47 -13.68
N THR A 288 -6.05 27.22 -14.13
CA THR A 288 -6.21 26.02 -13.29
C THR A 288 -5.06 25.85 -12.31
N GLN A 289 -3.81 26.08 -12.75
CA GLN A 289 -2.65 26.11 -11.85
C GLN A 289 -2.74 27.27 -10.81
N PRO A 290 -2.95 28.54 -11.19
CA PRO A 290 -3.14 29.63 -10.22
C PRO A 290 -4.27 29.37 -9.22
N ALA A 291 -5.43 28.87 -9.67
CA ALA A 291 -6.55 28.53 -8.80
C ALA A 291 -6.18 27.43 -7.79
N PHE A 292 -5.51 26.36 -8.25
CA PHE A 292 -4.99 25.32 -7.37
C PHE A 292 -4.00 25.86 -6.33
N LEU A 293 -3.08 26.74 -6.72
CA LEU A 293 -2.10 27.33 -5.81
C LEU A 293 -2.76 28.22 -4.74
N LEU A 294 -3.79 28.99 -5.10
CA LEU A 294 -4.59 29.76 -4.15
C LEU A 294 -5.35 28.84 -3.18
N MET A 295 -5.98 27.77 -3.68
CA MET A 295 -6.62 26.74 -2.84
C MET A 295 -5.62 26.10 -1.87
N LEU A 296 -4.41 25.76 -2.35
CA LEU A 296 -3.36 25.17 -1.52
C LEU A 296 -2.90 26.14 -0.43
N ALA A 297 -2.63 27.40 -0.77
CA ALA A 297 -2.24 28.44 0.19
C ALA A 297 -3.31 28.65 1.27
N ALA A 298 -4.58 28.79 0.88
CA ALA A 298 -5.71 28.91 1.79
C ALA A 298 -5.88 27.66 2.69
N SER A 299 -5.61 26.46 2.16
CA SER A 299 -5.67 25.21 2.91
C SER A 299 -4.58 25.10 3.96
N ILE A 300 -3.35 25.52 3.64
CA ILE A 300 -2.22 25.54 4.57
C ILE A 300 -2.48 26.57 5.67
N PHE A 301 -2.96 27.77 5.32
CA PHE A 301 -3.38 28.76 6.30
C PHE A 301 -4.46 28.21 7.24
N THR A 302 -5.51 27.58 6.68
CA THR A 302 -6.60 26.97 7.46
C THR A 302 -6.13 25.83 8.36
N ASP A 303 -5.18 25.01 7.89
CA ASP A 303 -4.55 23.93 8.65
C ASP A 303 -3.79 24.49 9.86
N TYR A 304 -2.88 25.46 9.67
CA TYR A 304 -2.11 26.05 10.78
C TYR A 304 -2.98 26.91 11.72
N TRP A 305 -3.99 27.62 11.19
CA TRP A 305 -5.00 28.30 12.01
C TRP A 305 -5.73 27.33 12.94
N SER A 306 -6.09 26.15 12.42
CA SER A 306 -6.74 25.10 13.20
C SER A 306 -5.80 24.50 14.25
N LEU A 307 -4.55 24.20 13.88
CA LEU A 307 -3.52 23.69 14.81
C LEU A 307 -3.24 24.65 15.97
N ASN A 308 -3.23 25.97 15.74
CA ASN A 308 -3.00 26.93 16.81
C ASN A 308 -4.10 26.92 17.89
N LYS A 309 -5.34 26.50 17.57
CA LYS A 309 -6.42 26.35 18.56
C LYS A 309 -6.14 25.28 19.62
N VAL A 310 -5.30 24.30 19.30
CA VAL A 310 -4.87 23.23 20.21
C VAL A 310 -3.41 23.34 20.62
N ARG A 311 -2.72 24.46 20.29
CA ARG A 311 -1.28 24.68 20.53
C ARG A 311 -0.87 24.34 21.97
N ASN A 312 -1.65 24.75 22.96
CA ASN A 312 -1.36 24.55 24.38
C ASN A 312 -1.38 23.06 24.81
N ARG A 313 -1.84 22.15 23.94
CA ARG A 313 -1.82 20.68 24.15
C ARG A 313 -0.80 19.98 23.25
N LEU A 314 -0.01 20.72 22.48
CA LEU A 314 0.99 20.20 21.54
C LEU A 314 2.41 20.52 22.02
N PRO A 315 3.42 19.69 21.68
CA PRO A 315 4.82 20.01 21.96
C PRO A 315 5.26 21.32 21.29
N SER A 316 5.51 22.36 22.10
CA SER A 316 6.03 23.65 21.67
C SER A 316 7.54 23.73 21.86
N LEU A 317 8.23 24.44 20.97
CA LEU A 317 9.63 24.80 21.16
C LEU A 317 9.78 25.98 22.13
N PRO A 318 10.95 26.17 22.76
CA PRO A 318 11.26 27.41 23.46
C PRO A 318 11.05 28.62 22.54
N ASN A 319 10.34 29.63 23.04
CA ASN A 319 10.02 30.88 22.33
C ASN A 319 9.26 30.68 20.99
N GLU A 320 8.35 29.70 20.91
CA GLU A 320 7.45 29.51 19.76
C GLU A 320 6.01 30.00 20.08
N PRO A 321 5.70 31.30 19.91
CA PRO A 321 4.38 31.84 20.26
C PRO A 321 3.27 31.38 19.31
N LEU A 322 3.57 31.05 18.06
CA LEU A 322 2.59 30.61 17.05
C LEU A 322 3.18 29.54 16.14
N LEU A 323 2.42 28.45 15.95
CA LEU A 323 2.74 27.40 15.00
C LEU A 323 2.51 27.95 13.58
N ASN A 324 3.53 27.99 12.74
CA ASN A 324 3.39 28.50 11.37
C ASN A 324 4.33 27.77 10.40
N PRO A 325 4.00 27.68 9.10
CA PRO A 325 4.78 26.89 8.15
C PRO A 325 6.18 27.46 7.87
N PHE A 326 6.39 28.76 8.11
CA PHE A 326 7.62 29.48 7.78
C PHE A 326 8.73 29.24 8.81
N THR A 327 8.44 29.31 10.11
CA THR A 327 9.44 28.97 11.16
C THR A 327 9.80 27.49 11.11
N GLU A 328 8.82 26.60 10.89
CA GLU A 328 9.09 25.17 10.68
C GLU A 328 9.99 24.93 9.45
N LEU A 329 9.77 25.66 8.35
CA LEU A 329 10.60 25.58 7.14
C LEU A 329 12.00 26.15 7.37
N TRP A 330 12.12 27.31 8.01
CA TRP A 330 13.40 27.95 8.33
C TRP A 330 14.26 27.06 9.21
N ASN A 331 13.70 26.50 10.29
CA ASN A 331 14.40 25.59 11.18
C ASN A 331 14.83 24.30 10.45
N MET A 332 13.99 23.74 9.57
CA MET A 332 14.36 22.61 8.73
C MET A 332 15.52 22.95 7.76
N ILE A 333 15.47 24.08 7.07
CA ILE A 333 16.53 24.51 6.14
C ILE A 333 17.84 24.76 6.91
N ARG A 334 17.77 25.49 8.02
CA ARG A 334 18.93 25.77 8.88
C ARG A 334 19.59 24.48 9.37
N SER A 335 18.81 23.51 9.87
CA SER A 335 19.39 22.22 10.29
C SER A 335 19.82 21.35 9.12
N PHE A 336 19.24 21.46 7.93
CA PHE A 336 19.76 20.77 6.74
C PHE A 336 21.16 21.29 6.35
N CYS A 337 21.36 22.61 6.37
CA CYS A 337 22.64 23.22 5.99
C CYS A 337 23.71 23.10 7.09
N LEU A 338 23.35 23.38 8.35
CA LEU A 338 24.31 23.56 9.46
C LEU A 338 24.39 22.36 10.42
N GLU A 339 23.32 21.59 10.58
CA GLU A 339 23.19 20.57 11.64
C GLU A 339 22.58 19.26 11.11
N ARG A 340 23.19 18.68 10.07
CA ARG A 340 22.62 17.54 9.31
C ARG A 340 22.11 16.39 10.18
N GLY A 341 22.78 16.10 11.30
CA GLY A 341 22.34 15.10 12.28
C GLY A 341 20.99 15.39 12.93
N LYS A 342 20.60 16.66 13.09
CA LYS A 342 19.29 17.08 13.64
C LYS A 342 18.18 17.19 12.60
N PHE A 343 18.50 17.31 11.30
CA PHE A 343 17.51 17.50 10.23
C PHE A 343 16.39 16.44 10.23
N ILE A 344 16.74 15.16 10.38
CA ILE A 344 15.77 14.06 10.41
C ILE A 344 14.85 14.15 11.63
N TYR A 345 15.39 14.53 12.79
CA TYR A 345 14.60 14.75 14.01
C TYR A 345 13.62 15.90 13.84
N TRP A 346 14.03 17.02 13.24
CA TRP A 346 13.13 18.13 12.93
C TRP A 346 12.00 17.74 11.95
N LEU A 347 12.35 17.01 10.88
CA LEU A 347 11.38 16.50 9.91
C LEU A 347 10.35 15.58 10.57
N GLY A 348 10.79 14.69 11.47
CA GLY A 348 9.94 13.82 12.27
C GLY A 348 9.06 14.59 13.27
N PHE A 349 9.68 15.43 14.10
CA PHE A 349 9.03 16.23 15.15
C PHE A 349 7.88 17.06 14.61
N TYR A 350 8.12 17.91 13.60
CA TYR A 350 7.07 18.77 13.07
C TYR A 350 5.93 17.97 12.44
N ARG A 351 6.24 16.87 11.75
CA ARG A 351 5.23 15.96 11.16
C ARG A 351 4.37 15.32 12.25
N GLU A 352 4.98 14.83 13.33
CA GLU A 352 4.27 14.14 14.43
C GLU A 352 3.48 15.09 15.30
N ARG A 353 3.96 16.33 15.49
CA ARG A 353 3.20 17.42 16.11
C ARG A 353 1.94 17.75 15.32
N ARG A 354 2.04 17.90 13.99
CA ARG A 354 0.88 18.14 13.13
C ARG A 354 -0.08 16.94 13.13
N GLU A 355 0.45 15.72 13.02
CA GLU A 355 -0.32 14.48 13.14
C GLU A 355 -1.14 14.46 14.44
N LEU A 356 -0.50 14.73 15.59
CA LEU A 356 -1.16 14.80 16.89
C LEU A 356 -2.24 15.89 16.94
N GLY A 357 -1.96 17.09 16.41
CA GLY A 357 -2.90 18.20 16.37
C GLY A 357 -4.15 17.90 15.55
N PHE A 358 -4.02 17.32 14.35
CA PHE A 358 -5.17 16.94 13.54
C PHE A 358 -5.95 15.76 14.13
N HIS A 359 -5.28 14.84 14.82
CA HIS A 359 -5.95 13.81 15.62
C HIS A 359 -6.79 14.43 16.76
N MET A 360 -6.28 15.44 17.48
CA MET A 360 -7.05 16.15 18.52
C MET A 360 -8.22 16.98 17.98
N LEU A 361 -8.09 17.55 16.78
CA LEU A 361 -9.09 18.43 16.17
C LEU A 361 -10.21 17.69 15.43
N TYR A 362 -9.88 16.59 14.77
CA TYR A 362 -10.76 15.93 13.79
C TYR A 362 -10.81 14.39 13.91
N GLY A 363 -9.94 13.79 14.71
CA GLY A 363 -9.91 12.35 14.93
C GLY A 363 -11.17 11.84 15.63
N ASN A 364 -11.73 10.76 15.12
CA ASN A 364 -12.75 9.96 15.82
C ASN A 364 -12.09 8.94 16.77
N GLU A 365 -12.89 8.22 17.56
CA GLU A 365 -12.39 7.17 18.49
C GLU A 365 -11.50 6.12 17.79
N GLU A 366 -11.85 5.74 16.55
CA GLU A 366 -11.06 4.83 15.72
C GLU A 366 -9.67 5.38 15.37
N ALA A 367 -9.50 6.72 15.33
CA ALA A 367 -8.24 7.41 15.17
C ALA A 367 -7.51 7.68 16.51
N ALA A 368 -8.23 7.71 17.64
CA ALA A 368 -7.68 7.90 18.98
C ALA A 368 -6.99 6.64 19.53
N GLY A 369 -7.53 5.45 19.22
CA GLY A 369 -6.93 4.16 19.58
C GLY A 369 -5.60 3.90 18.85
N ARG A 370 -4.47 4.24 19.48
CA ARG A 370 -3.17 4.34 18.80
C ARG A 370 -2.47 2.98 18.56
N GLN A 371 -1.70 2.96 17.46
CA GLN A 371 -0.53 2.10 17.20
C GLN A 371 -0.75 0.67 16.66
N GLU A 372 -1.11 0.55 15.37
CA GLU A 372 -0.71 -0.59 14.51
C GLU A 372 -0.43 -0.15 13.05
N PRO A 373 0.26 -0.97 12.22
CA PRO A 373 0.99 -0.47 11.07
C PRO A 373 0.10 -0.21 9.85
N ILE A 374 -0.35 1.03 9.70
CA ILE A 374 -1.08 1.54 8.52
C ILE A 374 -0.26 1.34 7.23
N ASP A 375 1.07 1.53 7.32
CA ASP A 375 2.09 1.14 6.34
C ASP A 375 1.99 -0.31 5.81
N ALA A 376 1.40 -1.21 6.60
CA ALA A 376 1.19 -2.59 6.20
C ALA A 376 -0.22 -2.77 5.62
N ARG A 377 -1.22 -2.19 6.28
CA ARG A 377 -2.64 -2.34 5.95
C ARG A 377 -2.99 -1.66 4.64
N VAL A 378 -2.64 -0.39 4.48
CA VAL A 378 -2.81 0.37 3.22
C VAL A 378 -1.95 -0.24 2.12
N LYS A 379 -0.70 -0.62 2.43
CA LYS A 379 0.15 -1.33 1.47
C LYS A 379 -0.50 -2.62 0.97
N ALA A 380 -1.06 -3.44 1.85
CA ALA A 380 -1.70 -4.69 1.47
C ALA A 380 -3.04 -4.48 0.76
N LEU A 381 -3.78 -3.43 1.10
CA LEU A 381 -5.03 -3.08 0.43
C LEU A 381 -4.72 -2.56 -0.98
N CYS A 382 -3.73 -1.69 -1.15
CA CYS A 382 -3.19 -1.29 -2.46
C CYS A 382 -2.58 -2.47 -3.23
N GLN A 383 -1.86 -3.40 -2.58
CA GLN A 383 -1.29 -4.59 -3.23
C GLN A 383 -2.36 -5.63 -3.62
N ALA A 384 -3.36 -5.85 -2.78
CA ALA A 384 -4.49 -6.73 -3.06
C ALA A 384 -5.39 -6.14 -4.14
N LEU A 385 -5.62 -4.82 -4.14
CA LEU A 385 -6.33 -4.13 -5.21
C LEU A 385 -5.49 -3.99 -6.48
N THR A 386 -4.17 -3.89 -6.41
CA THR A 386 -3.29 -4.03 -7.59
C THR A 386 -3.38 -5.44 -8.15
N GLY A 387 -3.32 -6.47 -7.30
CA GLY A 387 -3.49 -7.86 -7.71
C GLY A 387 -4.88 -8.13 -8.29
N LEU A 388 -5.93 -7.61 -7.65
CA LEU A 388 -7.31 -7.66 -8.13
C LEU A 388 -7.48 -6.88 -9.43
N ALA A 389 -6.88 -5.70 -9.55
CA ALA A 389 -6.91 -4.90 -10.78
C ALA A 389 -6.17 -5.63 -11.91
N ILE A 390 -5.05 -6.30 -11.66
CA ILE A 390 -4.38 -7.16 -12.63
C ILE A 390 -5.26 -8.35 -13.01
N ILE A 391 -5.92 -9.01 -12.04
CA ILE A 391 -6.86 -10.11 -12.29
C ILE A 391 -8.09 -9.62 -13.08
N LEU A 392 -8.59 -8.43 -12.79
CA LEU A 392 -9.72 -7.80 -13.49
C LEU A 392 -9.32 -7.26 -14.86
N LEU A 393 -8.10 -6.75 -15.04
CA LEU A 393 -7.51 -6.38 -16.33
C LEU A 393 -7.47 -7.64 -17.21
N VAL A 394 -6.93 -8.75 -16.68
CA VAL A 394 -6.94 -10.05 -17.34
C VAL A 394 -8.38 -10.56 -17.62
N ALA A 395 -9.30 -10.49 -16.65
CA ALA A 395 -10.69 -10.92 -16.83
C ALA A 395 -11.50 -10.01 -17.77
N GLY A 396 -11.18 -8.72 -17.83
CA GLY A 396 -11.79 -7.72 -18.72
C GLY A 396 -11.26 -7.82 -20.15
N LEU A 397 -9.98 -8.15 -20.32
CA LEU A 397 -9.42 -8.62 -21.59
C LEU A 397 -10.15 -9.89 -22.07
N PHE A 398 -10.54 -10.79 -21.16
CA PHE A 398 -11.33 -11.98 -21.54
C PHE A 398 -12.83 -11.70 -21.77
N ALA A 399 -13.44 -10.77 -21.03
CA ALA A 399 -14.86 -10.44 -21.17
C ALA A 399 -15.16 -9.56 -22.38
N GLY A 400 -14.31 -8.59 -22.70
CA GLY A 400 -14.49 -7.68 -23.83
C GLY A 400 -14.39 -8.34 -25.22
N ILE A 401 -13.92 -9.59 -25.28
CA ILE A 401 -13.65 -10.31 -26.53
C ILE A 401 -14.74 -11.36 -26.83
N GLY A 402 -15.67 -11.60 -25.90
CA GLY A 402 -16.87 -12.39 -26.17
C GLY A 402 -17.93 -11.69 -27.04
N ALA A 403 -17.77 -10.40 -27.33
CA ALA A 403 -18.81 -9.54 -27.93
C ALA A 403 -18.48 -8.98 -29.32
N GLN A 404 -17.30 -9.27 -29.88
CA GLN A 404 -16.92 -8.86 -31.25
C GLN A 404 -16.89 -10.04 -32.21
N THR A 405 -18.08 -10.58 -32.50
CA THR A 405 -18.32 -11.38 -33.70
C THR A 405 -19.17 -10.58 -34.69
N PHE A 406 -18.70 -10.54 -35.94
CA PHE A 406 -19.24 -9.93 -37.17
C PHE A 406 -18.63 -8.58 -37.60
N GLY A 407 -17.92 -8.59 -38.74
CA GLY A 407 -17.59 -7.40 -39.52
C GLY A 407 -16.11 -7.16 -39.83
N SER A 408 -15.58 -7.84 -40.86
CA SER A 408 -14.44 -7.44 -41.73
C SER A 408 -13.25 -6.64 -41.13
N GLU A 409 -12.11 -7.33 -40.96
CA GLU A 409 -10.73 -6.80 -40.99
C GLU A 409 -10.44 -5.46 -40.27
N PRO A 410 -10.32 -5.48 -38.93
CA PRO A 410 -9.46 -4.53 -38.21
C PRO A 410 -8.47 -5.23 -37.26
N ALA A 411 -7.34 -4.54 -36.99
CA ALA A 411 -6.18 -5.01 -36.21
C ALA A 411 -6.47 -6.04 -35.09
N CYS A 412 -6.01 -7.27 -35.29
CA CYS A 412 -6.14 -8.39 -34.36
C CYS A 412 -5.43 -8.11 -33.01
N PHE A 413 -6.21 -7.79 -31.97
CA PHE A 413 -5.67 -7.54 -30.63
C PHE A 413 -5.02 -8.77 -29.96
N ALA A 414 -5.49 -9.98 -30.29
CA ALA A 414 -4.78 -11.22 -29.93
C ALA A 414 -3.35 -11.23 -30.51
N CYS A 415 -3.21 -10.72 -31.73
CA CYS A 415 -1.95 -10.64 -32.46
C CYS A 415 -1.03 -9.55 -31.91
N MET A 416 -1.51 -8.62 -31.08
CA MET A 416 -0.65 -7.75 -30.27
C MET A 416 0.07 -8.55 -29.19
N PHE A 417 -0.60 -9.51 -28.54
CA PHE A 417 0.03 -10.41 -27.57
C PHE A 417 0.92 -11.45 -28.26
N ASP A 418 0.54 -11.97 -29.43
CA ASP A 418 1.48 -12.75 -30.25
C ASP A 418 2.67 -11.91 -30.69
N SER A 419 2.49 -10.64 -31.07
CA SER A 419 3.60 -9.76 -31.46
C SER A 419 4.49 -9.37 -30.27
N LEU A 420 3.92 -9.25 -29.07
CA LEU A 420 4.65 -8.99 -27.83
C LEU A 420 5.46 -10.23 -27.43
N GLN A 421 4.88 -11.43 -27.50
CA GLN A 421 5.64 -12.66 -27.28
C GLN A 421 6.63 -12.93 -28.40
N ASN A 422 6.31 -12.67 -29.68
CA ASN A 422 7.26 -12.76 -30.78
C ASN A 422 8.45 -11.85 -30.50
N TRP A 423 8.23 -10.57 -30.20
CA TRP A 423 9.30 -9.64 -29.82
C TRP A 423 10.10 -10.18 -28.63
N TRP A 424 9.44 -10.66 -27.58
CA TRP A 424 10.09 -11.23 -26.40
C TRP A 424 10.93 -12.48 -26.72
N ASP A 425 10.42 -13.39 -27.54
CA ASP A 425 11.07 -14.64 -27.93
C ASP A 425 12.18 -14.42 -28.98
N HIS A 426 12.19 -13.27 -29.67
CA HIS A 426 13.32 -12.81 -30.50
C HIS A 426 14.47 -12.19 -29.66
N LEU A 427 14.21 -11.75 -28.43
CA LEU A 427 15.26 -11.28 -27.53
C LEU A 427 16.09 -12.46 -27.03
N HIS A 428 17.41 -12.27 -26.98
CA HIS A 428 18.26 -13.22 -26.31
C HIS A 428 17.96 -13.27 -24.80
N TRP A 429 18.21 -14.43 -24.17
CA TRP A 429 17.91 -14.65 -22.75
C TRP A 429 18.54 -13.60 -21.82
N TYR A 430 19.69 -13.04 -22.17
CA TYR A 430 20.36 -11.98 -21.40
C TYR A 430 19.67 -10.61 -21.55
N GLU A 431 19.03 -10.33 -22.67
CA GLU A 431 18.26 -9.10 -22.91
C GLU A 431 16.92 -9.15 -22.17
N GLN A 432 16.22 -10.29 -22.22
CA GLN A 432 15.04 -10.58 -21.40
C GLN A 432 15.33 -10.37 -19.90
N VAL A 433 16.47 -10.88 -19.43
CA VAL A 433 16.96 -10.70 -18.05
C VAL A 433 17.31 -9.24 -17.77
N ALA A 434 17.94 -8.51 -18.71
CA ALA A 434 18.24 -7.09 -18.55
C ALA A 434 16.96 -6.23 -18.41
N ILE A 435 15.92 -6.52 -19.21
CA ILE A 435 14.62 -5.82 -19.13
C ILE A 435 13.93 -6.11 -17.78
N LEU A 436 13.89 -7.36 -17.34
CA LEU A 436 13.36 -7.73 -16.01
C LEU A 436 14.07 -6.96 -14.88
N LEU A 437 15.39 -6.93 -14.91
CA LEU A 437 16.23 -6.33 -13.87
C LEU A 437 16.16 -4.80 -13.90
N GLY A 438 16.08 -4.18 -15.09
CA GLY A 438 15.81 -2.76 -15.26
C GLY A 438 14.42 -2.36 -14.72
N ALA A 439 13.37 -3.14 -15.06
CA ALA A 439 12.03 -2.94 -14.54
C ALA A 439 11.96 -3.09 -13.02
N LEU A 440 12.73 -4.02 -12.43
CA LEU A 440 12.85 -4.13 -10.98
C LEU A 440 13.49 -2.88 -10.38
N ALA A 441 14.66 -2.46 -10.90
CA ALA A 441 15.41 -1.34 -10.34
C ALA A 441 14.62 -0.03 -10.37
N LEU A 442 14.01 0.30 -11.51
CA LEU A 442 13.12 1.46 -11.66
C LEU A 442 11.96 1.40 -10.66
N SER A 443 11.36 0.22 -10.47
CA SER A 443 10.30 0.02 -9.49
C SER A 443 10.80 0.10 -8.04
N MET A 444 12.05 -0.31 -7.75
CA MET A 444 12.65 -0.23 -6.42
C MET A 444 12.92 1.19 -5.95
N MET A 445 13.17 2.12 -6.88
CA MET A 445 13.33 3.54 -6.54
C MET A 445 12.04 4.15 -5.96
N PHE A 446 10.88 3.60 -6.32
CA PHE A 446 9.59 3.95 -5.71
C PHE A 446 9.24 3.08 -4.50
N VAL A 447 9.41 1.75 -4.58
CA VAL A 447 8.88 0.83 -3.57
C VAL A 447 9.84 -0.25 -3.11
N GLY A 448 9.67 -0.68 -1.85
CA GLY A 448 10.37 -1.83 -1.32
C GLY A 448 10.17 -3.07 -2.21
N PHE A 449 11.30 -3.63 -2.66
CA PHE A 449 11.53 -4.79 -3.53
C PHE A 449 10.37 -5.77 -3.72
N GLY A 450 9.70 -6.27 -2.69
CA GLY A 450 8.61 -7.25 -2.88
C GLY A 450 7.48 -6.75 -3.79
N SER A 451 7.25 -5.43 -3.79
CA SER A 451 6.34 -4.75 -4.70
C SER A 451 6.98 -4.55 -6.07
N ALA A 452 8.24 -4.12 -6.14
CA ALA A 452 9.01 -3.99 -7.39
C ALA A 452 9.14 -5.32 -8.15
N LEU A 453 9.38 -6.43 -7.46
CA LEU A 453 9.51 -7.78 -8.00
C LEU A 453 8.17 -8.26 -8.55
N SER A 454 7.08 -7.96 -7.85
CA SER A 454 5.75 -8.25 -8.34
C SER A 454 5.46 -7.50 -9.65
N ILE A 455 5.94 -6.25 -9.79
CA ILE A 455 5.84 -5.44 -11.01
C ILE A 455 6.69 -6.05 -12.13
N ALA A 456 7.99 -6.24 -11.90
CA ALA A 456 8.94 -6.76 -12.88
C ALA A 456 8.56 -8.17 -13.38
N MET A 457 8.23 -9.09 -12.47
CA MET A 457 7.79 -10.44 -12.81
C MET A 457 6.44 -10.46 -13.54
N THR A 458 5.54 -9.50 -13.28
CA THR A 458 4.28 -9.41 -14.02
C THR A 458 4.51 -8.88 -15.44
N GLY A 459 5.41 -7.90 -15.64
CA GLY A 459 5.82 -7.47 -16.97
C GLY A 459 6.49 -8.58 -17.78
N MET A 460 7.42 -9.31 -17.17
CA MET A 460 8.09 -10.47 -17.78
C MET A 460 7.10 -11.59 -18.14
N TRP A 461 6.15 -11.90 -17.24
CA TRP A 461 5.12 -12.91 -17.50
C TRP A 461 4.20 -12.51 -18.66
N LEU A 462 3.75 -11.25 -18.73
CA LEU A 462 2.92 -10.75 -19.82
C LEU A 462 3.62 -10.85 -21.19
N ALA A 463 4.93 -10.59 -21.23
CA ALA A 463 5.72 -10.71 -22.45
C ALA A 463 5.94 -12.18 -22.85
N GLY A 464 6.40 -13.03 -21.92
CA GLY A 464 6.70 -14.45 -22.18
C GLY A 464 5.50 -15.42 -22.17
N SER A 465 4.26 -14.92 -22.15
CA SER A 465 3.04 -15.74 -22.27
C SER A 465 2.01 -15.19 -23.25
N GLY A 466 2.40 -14.23 -24.10
CA GLY A 466 1.54 -13.59 -25.09
C GLY A 466 0.81 -14.56 -26.04
N HIS A 467 1.42 -15.67 -26.46
CA HIS A 467 0.74 -16.71 -27.26
C HIS A 467 -0.32 -17.48 -26.48
N GLU A 468 -0.09 -17.78 -25.19
CA GLU A 468 -1.08 -18.46 -24.36
C GLU A 468 -2.25 -17.51 -24.08
N ILE A 469 -1.93 -16.25 -23.74
CA ILE A 469 -2.89 -15.15 -23.60
C ILE A 469 -3.71 -14.97 -24.88
N ALA A 470 -3.07 -14.88 -26.05
CA ALA A 470 -3.71 -14.81 -27.37
C ALA A 470 -4.58 -16.04 -27.66
N GLY A 471 -4.17 -17.23 -27.23
CA GLY A 471 -4.91 -18.49 -27.39
C GLY A 471 -6.16 -18.63 -26.50
N TYR A 472 -6.20 -17.95 -25.35
CA TYR A 472 -7.40 -17.77 -24.52
C TYR A 472 -8.26 -16.60 -25.02
N ILE A 473 -7.65 -15.53 -25.54
CA ILE A 473 -8.33 -14.40 -26.20
C ILE A 473 -9.10 -14.88 -27.45
N ARG A 474 -8.51 -15.73 -28.28
CA ARG A 474 -9.14 -16.30 -29.50
C ARG A 474 -10.28 -17.26 -29.21
N ASP A 475 -10.33 -17.87 -28.04
CA ASP A 475 -11.39 -18.80 -27.63
C ASP A 475 -11.74 -18.64 -26.14
N PRO A 476 -12.55 -17.61 -25.79
CA PRO A 476 -12.90 -17.32 -24.40
C PRO A 476 -13.78 -18.42 -23.76
N LYS A 477 -14.38 -19.32 -24.56
CA LYS A 477 -15.17 -20.45 -24.02
C LYS A 477 -14.33 -21.43 -23.20
N LYS A 478 -12.99 -21.38 -23.34
CA LYS A 478 -12.04 -22.13 -22.50
C LYS A 478 -12.12 -21.78 -21.01
N LEU A 479 -12.55 -20.58 -20.64
CA LEU A 479 -12.58 -20.11 -19.24
C LEU A 479 -13.94 -20.24 -18.54
N LEU A 480 -15.01 -20.59 -19.25
CA LEU A 480 -16.38 -20.58 -18.73
C LEU A 480 -16.70 -21.69 -17.72
N THR A 481 -15.84 -22.71 -17.56
CA THR A 481 -16.04 -23.75 -16.54
C THR A 481 -15.21 -23.47 -15.28
N PRO A 482 -15.76 -23.62 -14.07
CA PRO A 482 -15.03 -23.35 -12.82
C PRO A 482 -13.71 -24.12 -12.70
N GLU A 483 -13.65 -25.36 -13.20
CA GLU A 483 -12.42 -26.17 -13.21
C GLU A 483 -11.33 -25.58 -14.09
N ARG A 484 -11.67 -24.99 -15.25
CA ARG A 484 -10.70 -24.37 -16.17
C ARG A 484 -10.27 -22.97 -15.73
N ALA A 485 -11.19 -22.18 -15.17
CA ALA A 485 -10.86 -20.93 -14.51
C ALA A 485 -9.93 -21.17 -13.29
N LEU A 486 -10.16 -22.23 -12.52
CA LEU A 486 -9.29 -22.64 -11.43
C LEU A 486 -7.92 -23.13 -11.95
N SER A 487 -7.87 -23.92 -13.03
CA SER A 487 -6.57 -24.34 -13.60
C SER A 487 -5.78 -23.18 -14.18
N PHE A 488 -6.44 -22.19 -14.80
CA PHE A 488 -5.82 -20.93 -15.20
C PHE A 488 -5.26 -20.18 -13.98
N GLY A 489 -6.05 -20.02 -12.91
CA GLY A 489 -5.60 -19.40 -11.65
C GLY A 489 -4.44 -20.14 -10.97
N ILE A 490 -4.39 -21.46 -11.07
CA ILE A 490 -3.30 -22.31 -10.54
C ILE A 490 -2.04 -22.18 -11.41
N ASN A 491 -2.15 -22.20 -12.75
CA ASN A 491 -1.01 -21.92 -13.64
C ASN A 491 -0.48 -20.50 -13.45
N PHE A 492 -1.36 -19.51 -13.29
CA PHE A 492 -1.03 -18.10 -12.98
C PHE A 492 -0.32 -17.92 -11.62
N ALA A 493 -0.51 -18.86 -10.68
CA ALA A 493 0.21 -18.91 -9.41
C ALA A 493 1.54 -19.68 -9.51
N LEU A 494 1.58 -20.80 -10.25
CA LEU A 494 2.76 -21.66 -10.38
C LEU A 494 3.83 -21.07 -11.32
N ASN A 495 3.43 -20.44 -12.42
CA ASN A 495 4.35 -19.80 -13.37
C ASN A 495 4.93 -18.46 -12.87
N ARG A 496 4.55 -18.00 -11.67
CA ARG A 496 5.24 -16.91 -10.94
C ARG A 496 6.51 -17.36 -10.21
N ILE A 497 6.78 -18.66 -10.16
CA ILE A 497 7.98 -19.24 -9.53
C ILE A 497 9.00 -19.56 -10.65
N PRO A 498 10.32 -19.30 -10.47
CA PRO A 498 11.30 -19.35 -11.58
C PRO A 498 11.52 -20.71 -12.28
N PHE A 499 10.78 -21.75 -11.91
CA PHE A 499 10.91 -23.11 -12.42
C PHE A 499 9.54 -23.78 -12.67
N GLY A 500 8.48 -23.01 -12.94
CA GLY A 500 7.10 -23.52 -13.08
C GLY A 500 6.95 -24.72 -14.03
N LYS A 501 7.67 -24.74 -15.15
CA LYS A 501 7.67 -25.86 -16.13
C LYS A 501 8.30 -27.16 -15.58
N ALA A 502 9.16 -27.11 -14.56
CA ALA A 502 9.78 -28.28 -13.93
C ALA A 502 8.89 -28.93 -12.84
N LEU A 503 7.84 -28.25 -12.38
CA LEU A 503 6.98 -28.68 -11.26
C LEU A 503 5.67 -29.39 -11.69
N GLY A 504 5.63 -29.95 -12.90
CA GLY A 504 4.44 -30.62 -13.47
C GLY A 504 3.84 -31.72 -12.59
N TRP A 505 4.64 -32.39 -11.75
CA TRP A 505 4.17 -33.42 -10.80
C TRP A 505 3.18 -32.84 -9.75
N ALA A 506 3.35 -31.59 -9.32
CA ALA A 506 2.51 -31.00 -8.26
C ALA A 506 1.03 -30.83 -8.69
N GLY A 507 0.77 -30.50 -9.96
CA GLY A 507 -0.58 -30.28 -10.49
C GLY A 507 -1.50 -31.50 -10.38
N ALA A 508 -0.95 -32.70 -10.58
CA ALA A 508 -1.70 -33.97 -10.51
C ALA A 508 -2.10 -34.39 -9.08
N LYS A 509 -1.48 -33.80 -8.04
CA LYS A 509 -1.93 -33.91 -6.64
C LYS A 509 -2.89 -32.78 -6.27
N GLY A 510 -2.67 -31.56 -6.78
CA GLY A 510 -3.55 -30.41 -6.55
C GLY A 510 -4.99 -30.62 -7.01
N SER A 511 -5.21 -31.22 -8.19
CA SER A 511 -6.57 -31.47 -8.72
C SER A 511 -7.41 -32.41 -7.85
N ARG A 512 -6.78 -33.41 -7.20
CA ARG A 512 -7.45 -34.31 -6.23
C ARG A 512 -7.82 -33.60 -4.93
N PHE A 513 -7.03 -32.64 -4.48
CA PHE A 513 -7.37 -31.83 -3.31
C PHE A 513 -8.51 -30.85 -3.64
N GLY A 514 -8.49 -30.23 -4.82
CA GLY A 514 -9.56 -29.37 -5.32
C GLY A 514 -10.92 -30.09 -5.41
N ARG A 515 -10.94 -31.33 -5.94
CA ARG A 515 -12.16 -32.17 -5.97
C ARG A 515 -12.69 -32.46 -4.56
N LYS A 516 -11.84 -32.92 -3.63
CA LYS A 516 -12.23 -33.14 -2.22
C LYS A 516 -12.76 -31.89 -1.51
N LEU A 517 -12.34 -30.69 -1.93
CA LEU A 517 -12.85 -29.43 -1.40
C LEU A 517 -14.22 -29.07 -1.99
N LEU A 518 -14.41 -29.26 -3.30
CA LEU A 518 -15.69 -29.07 -4.00
C LEU A 518 -16.78 -30.03 -3.48
N ASP A 519 -16.44 -31.30 -3.27
CA ASP A 519 -17.35 -32.30 -2.70
C ASP A 519 -17.79 -31.94 -1.27
N LYS A 520 -16.89 -31.33 -0.47
CA LYS A 520 -17.20 -30.80 0.87
C LYS A 520 -18.04 -29.52 0.87
N LEU A 521 -18.05 -28.77 -0.24
CA LEU A 521 -18.79 -27.52 -0.38
C LEU A 521 -20.18 -27.69 -1.02
N GLY A 522 -20.66 -28.93 -1.14
CA GLY A 522 -22.05 -29.22 -1.51
C GLY A 522 -22.39 -29.11 -3.00
N PHE A 523 -21.41 -28.88 -3.88
CA PHE A 523 -21.59 -28.79 -5.33
C PHE A 523 -21.81 -30.17 -5.98
N ARG A 524 -22.92 -30.84 -5.65
CA ARG A 524 -23.37 -32.03 -6.40
C ARG A 524 -23.81 -31.61 -7.81
N LYS A 525 -23.38 -32.38 -8.82
CA LYS A 525 -23.94 -32.28 -10.18
C LYS A 525 -25.46 -32.53 -10.15
N PRO A 526 -26.27 -31.79 -10.91
CA PRO A 526 -27.56 -32.31 -11.36
C PRO A 526 -27.31 -33.61 -12.15
N LYS A 527 -28.07 -34.66 -11.87
CA LYS A 527 -28.16 -35.80 -12.79
C LYS A 527 -28.95 -35.33 -14.01
N VAL A 528 -28.25 -35.09 -15.12
CA VAL A 528 -28.90 -35.00 -16.42
C VAL A 528 -29.19 -36.42 -16.86
N GLU A 529 -30.48 -36.79 -16.92
CA GLU A 529 -30.90 -38.01 -17.60
C GLU A 529 -30.70 -37.81 -19.10
N VAL A 530 -29.90 -38.68 -19.70
CA VAL A 530 -29.65 -38.69 -21.15
C VAL A 530 -30.61 -39.69 -21.77
N PRO A 531 -31.41 -39.31 -22.79
CA PRO A 531 -32.27 -40.25 -23.49
C PRO A 531 -31.47 -41.41 -24.09
N VAL A 532 -31.96 -42.63 -23.89
CA VAL A 532 -31.33 -43.84 -24.41
C VAL A 532 -31.65 -43.98 -25.90
N HIS A 533 -30.63 -43.88 -26.75
CA HIS A 533 -30.68 -44.44 -28.11
C HIS A 533 -29.96 -45.81 -28.17
N PRO A 534 -30.37 -46.71 -29.08
CA PRO A 534 -30.03 -48.13 -28.96
C PRO A 534 -28.57 -48.44 -29.30
N LYS A 535 -28.00 -49.45 -28.62
CA LYS A 535 -26.67 -49.98 -28.96
C LYS A 535 -26.76 -50.99 -30.12
N PRO A 536 -25.87 -50.91 -31.13
CA PRO A 536 -25.57 -52.03 -32.01
C PRO A 536 -24.91 -53.20 -31.24
N PRO A 537 -24.89 -54.43 -31.81
CA PRO A 537 -24.56 -55.65 -31.06
C PRO A 537 -23.08 -55.78 -30.70
N LYS A 538 -22.81 -56.57 -29.65
CA LYS A 538 -21.46 -56.94 -29.20
C LYS A 538 -20.92 -58.12 -30.01
N SER A 539 -19.62 -58.12 -30.30
CA SER A 539 -18.84 -59.33 -30.57
C SER A 539 -18.12 -59.80 -29.29
N HIS A 540 -17.92 -61.11 -29.16
CA HIS A 540 -17.35 -61.78 -27.98
C HIS A 540 -15.82 -61.91 -28.03
N SER A 541 -15.19 -61.89 -26.86
CA SER A 541 -14.16 -62.89 -26.48
C SER A 541 -13.98 -62.93 -24.95
N GLU A 542 -13.83 -64.14 -24.40
CA GLU A 542 -13.60 -64.45 -22.97
C GLU A 542 -12.15 -64.08 -22.55
N GLY A 543 -11.74 -63.86 -21.30
CA GLY A 543 -11.95 -64.58 -20.02
C GLY A 543 -10.57 -65.14 -19.52
N PRO A 544 -10.38 -65.70 -18.30
CA PRO A 544 -11.21 -65.77 -17.09
C PRO A 544 -10.54 -65.17 -15.81
N GLY A 545 -11.28 -64.78 -14.77
CA GLY A 545 -11.43 -65.55 -13.50
C GLY A 545 -10.79 -64.80 -12.30
N LYS A 546 -11.18 -64.93 -11.02
CA LYS A 546 -12.23 -65.70 -10.30
C LYS A 546 -12.59 -64.99 -8.96
N HIS A 547 -13.81 -65.20 -8.45
CA HIS A 547 -14.29 -65.34 -7.03
C HIS A 547 -13.66 -64.57 -5.83
N SER A 548 -14.39 -64.28 -4.72
CA SER A 548 -15.83 -64.06 -4.43
C SER A 548 -16.02 -63.63 -2.96
N ASP A 549 -17.27 -63.27 -2.61
CA ASP A 549 -17.92 -63.36 -1.28
C ASP A 549 -17.81 -62.22 -0.23
N ASP A 550 -19.00 -61.95 0.34
CA ASP A 550 -19.47 -61.01 1.38
C ASP A 550 -19.67 -61.81 2.72
N PRO A 551 -20.28 -61.31 3.83
CA PRO A 551 -20.21 -60.00 4.51
C PRO A 551 -20.20 -60.09 6.08
N LYS A 552 -20.39 -58.94 6.76
CA LYS A 552 -21.14 -58.68 8.03
C LYS A 552 -20.49 -58.67 9.45
N ASN A 553 -21.08 -57.76 10.24
CA ASN A 553 -21.25 -57.64 11.71
C ASN A 553 -20.02 -57.35 12.61
N GLN A 554 -20.12 -56.81 13.84
CA GLN A 554 -21.05 -55.95 14.64
C GLN A 554 -20.55 -56.04 16.12
N HIS A 555 -20.92 -55.07 16.99
CA HIS A 555 -20.63 -55.00 18.46
C HIS A 555 -19.17 -54.59 18.85
N ASP A 556 -18.87 -53.98 20.02
CA ASP A 556 -19.75 -53.42 21.09
C ASP A 556 -19.07 -52.30 21.94
N ASP A 557 -19.87 -51.62 22.77
CA ASP A 557 -19.48 -50.78 23.94
C ASP A 557 -19.66 -51.60 25.26
N PRO A 558 -18.99 -51.30 26.40
CA PRO A 558 -19.71 -50.53 27.45
C PRO A 558 -18.88 -49.74 28.52
N LYS A 559 -19.44 -48.58 28.94
CA LYS A 559 -19.56 -48.03 30.33
C LYS A 559 -18.32 -47.78 31.23
N LYS A 560 -18.37 -47.04 32.35
CA LYS A 560 -19.12 -45.84 32.85
C LYS A 560 -18.78 -45.67 34.35
N SER A 561 -18.54 -44.45 34.86
CA SER A 561 -18.83 -44.06 36.27
C SER A 561 -18.66 -42.54 36.47
N ASP A 562 -19.54 -41.94 37.28
CA ASP A 562 -19.76 -40.49 37.41
C ASP A 562 -19.48 -39.96 38.85
N ASP A 563 -19.88 -38.70 39.08
CA ASP A 563 -20.06 -37.88 40.32
C ASP A 563 -18.89 -36.97 40.79
N ASP A 564 -19.01 -35.64 41.00
CA ASP A 564 -19.98 -34.72 41.70
C ASP A 564 -19.66 -34.48 43.20
N THR A 565 -19.83 -33.31 43.86
CA THR A 565 -19.76 -31.85 43.52
C THR A 565 -19.59 -30.99 44.81
N SER A 566 -19.19 -29.70 44.70
CA SER A 566 -19.38 -28.59 45.70
C SER A 566 -18.55 -28.64 47.02
N ASN A 567 -18.35 -27.59 47.86
CA ASN A 567 -18.80 -26.18 47.87
C ASN A 567 -17.89 -25.21 48.72
N GLN A 568 -17.94 -23.90 48.41
CA GLN A 568 -17.73 -22.63 49.20
C GLN A 568 -16.71 -22.33 50.37
N ASP A 569 -16.11 -21.14 50.25
CA ASP A 569 -15.83 -20.00 51.20
C ASP A 569 -15.00 -20.08 52.51
N LYS A 570 -14.07 -19.10 52.68
CA LYS A 570 -13.79 -18.33 53.94
C LYS A 570 -12.90 -17.08 53.75
N ALA A 571 -12.76 -16.24 54.80
CA ALA A 571 -12.47 -14.80 54.72
C ALA A 571 -11.17 -14.27 55.42
N ASP A 572 -10.72 -13.11 54.93
CA ASP A 572 -10.14 -11.88 55.57
C ASP A 572 -9.02 -11.93 56.66
N GLU A 573 -7.91 -11.21 56.38
CA GLU A 573 -6.99 -10.56 57.35
C GLU A 573 -6.31 -9.32 56.68
N GLY A 574 -6.14 -8.22 57.43
CA GLY A 574 -5.40 -7.01 57.00
C GLY A 574 -4.10 -6.76 57.80
N PRO A 575 -3.42 -5.59 57.71
CA PRO A 575 -3.73 -4.41 56.89
C PRO A 575 -2.59 -3.97 55.93
N GLY A 576 -2.95 -3.19 54.90
CA GLY A 576 -2.04 -2.23 54.25
C GLY A 576 -1.07 -2.76 53.19
N LYS A 577 -1.53 -2.91 51.94
CA LYS A 577 -0.65 -2.96 50.76
C LYS A 577 -1.33 -2.37 49.53
N VAL A 578 -0.53 -1.78 48.63
CA VAL A 578 -1.01 -1.03 47.46
C VAL A 578 -1.59 -1.99 46.42
N ASP A 579 -2.86 -1.80 46.06
CA ASP A 579 -3.66 -2.72 45.22
C ASP A 579 -3.23 -2.81 43.74
N ASN A 580 -2.18 -2.08 43.36
CA ASN A 580 -1.58 -2.05 42.02
C ASN A 580 -0.14 -2.62 42.01
N GLY A 581 0.20 -3.56 42.89
CA GLY A 581 1.52 -4.21 42.90
C GLY A 581 1.75 -5.14 41.70
N LEU A 582 3.03 -5.42 41.36
CA LEU A 582 3.36 -6.43 40.34
C LEU A 582 2.95 -7.83 40.85
N PRO A 583 2.09 -8.60 40.15
CA PRO A 583 1.66 -9.91 40.64
C PRO A 583 2.87 -10.83 40.87
N ASN A 584 2.86 -11.60 41.96
CA ASN A 584 3.94 -12.52 42.36
C ASN A 584 5.34 -11.89 42.39
N PHE A 585 5.46 -10.61 42.76
CA PHE A 585 6.73 -9.88 42.89
C PHE A 585 7.77 -10.61 43.77
N GLY A 586 7.34 -11.41 44.76
CA GLY A 586 8.25 -12.19 45.62
C GLY A 586 9.08 -13.24 44.85
N ASN A 587 8.54 -13.76 43.74
CA ASN A 587 9.19 -14.73 42.87
C ASN A 587 9.90 -14.07 41.67
N ALA A 588 9.96 -12.74 41.60
CA ALA A 588 10.40 -12.00 40.43
C ALA A 588 11.86 -12.30 40.00
N GLN A 589 12.02 -12.74 38.75
CA GLN A 589 13.30 -13.14 38.18
C GLN A 589 13.95 -12.02 37.37
N ILE A 590 15.14 -11.61 37.80
CA ILE A 590 16.05 -10.72 37.09
C ILE A 590 17.25 -11.56 36.64
N ASN A 591 17.46 -11.68 35.33
CA ASN A 591 18.66 -12.32 34.78
C ASN A 591 19.82 -11.30 34.80
N PRO A 592 20.92 -11.54 35.54
CA PRO A 592 22.03 -10.58 35.66
C PRO A 592 22.62 -10.16 34.32
N ARG A 593 22.68 -11.09 33.34
CA ARG A 593 23.16 -10.81 31.97
C ARG A 593 22.41 -9.69 31.28
N LYS A 594 21.14 -9.45 31.65
CA LYS A 594 20.36 -8.33 31.09
C LYS A 594 20.86 -6.95 31.55
N LEU A 595 21.53 -6.88 32.71
CA LEU A 595 22.26 -5.70 33.13
C LEU A 595 23.67 -5.71 32.52
N THR A 596 24.49 -6.71 32.85
CA THR A 596 25.92 -6.75 32.53
C THR A 596 26.23 -6.75 31.03
N ASP A 597 25.42 -7.45 30.23
CA ASP A 597 25.67 -7.66 28.80
C ASP A 597 24.89 -6.67 27.93
N TYR A 598 23.87 -5.99 28.48
CA TYR A 598 22.97 -5.10 27.74
C TYR A 598 22.76 -3.72 28.39
N ALA A 599 22.10 -3.62 29.55
CA ALA A 599 21.62 -2.31 30.05
C ALA A 599 22.74 -1.43 30.64
N LEU A 600 23.78 -2.05 31.21
CA LEU A 600 24.96 -1.43 31.78
C LEU A 600 26.22 -1.69 30.92
N ASN A 601 26.04 -2.18 29.69
CA ASN A 601 27.12 -2.48 28.76
C ASN A 601 27.36 -1.31 27.77
N PRO A 602 28.42 -0.50 27.92
CA PRO A 602 28.71 0.62 27.01
C PRO A 602 28.99 0.14 25.58
N ASP A 603 29.47 -1.09 25.42
CA ASP A 603 29.89 -1.69 24.14
C ASP A 603 28.71 -2.32 23.37
N HIS A 604 27.53 -2.46 23.99
CA HIS A 604 26.38 -3.10 23.35
C HIS A 604 25.79 -2.17 22.27
N PRO A 605 25.65 -2.58 20.99
CA PRO A 605 25.30 -1.69 19.88
C PRO A 605 23.96 -0.96 20.02
N VAL A 606 23.01 -1.53 20.78
CA VAL A 606 21.72 -0.91 21.13
C VAL A 606 21.65 -0.46 22.61
N GLY A 607 22.52 -1.00 23.46
CA GLY A 607 22.43 -0.91 24.92
C GLY A 607 23.35 0.17 25.51
N GLY A 608 24.45 0.51 24.83
CA GLY A 608 25.46 1.44 25.30
C GLY A 608 24.94 2.84 25.63
N ASN A 609 23.88 3.29 24.95
CA ASN A 609 23.21 4.55 25.32
C ASN A 609 22.55 4.48 26.70
N LYS A 610 22.00 3.32 27.10
CA LYS A 610 21.46 3.12 28.45
C LYS A 610 22.58 3.07 29.49
N ALA A 611 23.68 2.38 29.18
CA ALA A 611 24.83 2.29 30.07
C ALA A 611 25.40 3.68 30.39
N LYS A 612 25.56 4.54 29.37
CA LYS A 612 26.00 5.94 29.55
C LYS A 612 25.04 6.77 30.42
N VAL A 613 23.73 6.55 30.30
CA VAL A 613 22.73 7.24 31.14
C VAL A 613 22.74 6.69 32.57
N PHE A 614 22.88 5.38 32.78
CA PHE A 614 23.01 4.80 34.13
C PHE A 614 24.26 5.28 34.86
N GLU A 615 25.40 5.32 34.17
CA GLU A 615 26.66 5.79 34.74
C GLU A 615 26.60 7.29 35.07
N SER A 616 26.09 8.12 34.17
CA SER A 616 26.01 9.58 34.42
C SER A 616 24.93 9.96 35.46
N ALA A 617 23.75 9.33 35.42
CA ALA A 617 22.67 9.67 36.35
C ALA A 617 22.89 9.06 37.75
N LEU A 618 23.34 7.81 37.83
CA LEU A 618 23.40 7.01 39.06
C LEU A 618 24.78 6.39 39.38
N GLY A 619 25.75 6.39 38.46
CA GLY A 619 27.04 5.69 38.66
C GLY A 619 26.93 4.16 38.61
N TYR A 620 25.90 3.63 37.92
CA TYR A 620 25.75 2.19 37.71
C TYR A 620 26.37 1.74 36.39
N ASN A 621 27.27 0.75 36.47
CA ASN A 621 27.92 0.09 35.35
C ASN A 621 28.07 -1.44 35.63
N LYS A 622 28.88 -2.15 34.84
CA LYS A 622 29.02 -3.61 34.96
C LYS A 622 29.52 -4.08 36.34
N SER A 623 30.33 -3.29 37.05
CA SER A 623 30.98 -3.75 38.30
C SER A 623 30.07 -3.72 39.53
N ASN A 624 29.00 -2.92 39.51
CA ASN A 624 28.04 -2.75 40.60
C ASN A 624 26.60 -3.10 40.18
N ALA A 625 26.47 -3.98 39.17
CA ALA A 625 25.18 -4.43 38.65
C ALA A 625 24.32 -5.16 39.71
N ASP A 626 24.94 -5.92 40.61
CA ASP A 626 24.24 -6.69 41.64
C ASP A 626 23.56 -5.79 42.68
N ASP A 627 24.16 -4.64 43.02
CA ASP A 627 23.54 -3.63 43.89
C ASP A 627 22.27 -3.02 43.27
N LEU A 628 22.27 -2.84 41.95
CA LEU A 628 21.07 -2.40 41.21
C LEU A 628 19.99 -3.49 41.22
N ILE A 629 20.36 -4.76 41.04
CA ILE A 629 19.41 -5.89 41.13
C ILE A 629 18.80 -5.96 42.53
N LYS A 630 19.62 -5.78 43.58
CA LYS A 630 19.19 -5.76 44.97
C LYS A 630 18.19 -4.63 45.24
N GLN A 631 18.51 -3.38 44.90
CA GLN A 631 17.58 -2.26 45.08
C GLN A 631 16.28 -2.43 44.28
N VAL A 632 16.34 -2.96 43.05
CA VAL A 632 15.13 -3.22 42.26
C VAL A 632 14.24 -4.25 42.94
N LYS A 633 14.79 -5.33 43.51
CA LYS A 633 14.02 -6.33 44.26
C LYS A 633 13.45 -5.77 45.56
N GLU A 634 14.23 -5.00 46.32
CA GLU A 634 13.80 -4.40 47.59
C GLU A 634 12.64 -3.40 47.42
N LYS A 635 12.62 -2.65 46.31
CA LYS A 635 11.58 -1.64 46.05
C LYS A 635 10.37 -2.15 45.27
N LEU A 636 10.48 -3.32 44.64
CA LEU A 636 9.38 -3.96 43.89
C LEU A 636 8.06 -4.10 44.70
N PRO A 637 8.06 -4.47 46.01
CA PRO A 637 6.85 -4.57 46.81
C PRO A 637 6.18 -3.25 47.17
N GLN A 638 6.89 -2.13 47.00
CA GLN A 638 6.46 -0.77 47.36
C GLN A 638 6.14 0.09 46.12
N SER A 639 6.32 -0.44 44.91
CA SER A 639 6.24 0.31 43.66
C SER A 639 5.00 -0.09 42.85
N GLU A 640 4.31 0.90 42.28
CA GLU A 640 3.11 0.67 41.46
C GLU A 640 3.46 0.04 40.11
N ALA A 641 2.70 -0.99 39.73
CA ALA A 641 2.82 -1.72 38.48
C ALA A 641 1.69 -1.36 37.50
N VAL A 642 2.03 -0.61 36.46
CA VAL A 642 1.12 -0.27 35.37
C VAL A 642 0.94 -1.49 34.45
N LEU A 643 -0.29 -1.96 34.32
CA LEU A 643 -0.67 -3.06 33.43
C LEU A 643 -0.40 -2.70 31.96
N GLY A 644 0.35 -3.55 31.27
CA GLY A 644 0.70 -3.40 29.85
C GLY A 644 -0.12 -4.28 28.92
N LYS A 645 0.29 -4.32 27.64
CA LYS A 645 -0.36 -5.15 26.61
C LYS A 645 -0.05 -6.64 26.80
N ALA A 646 -1.11 -7.44 26.98
CA ALA A 646 -1.10 -8.89 26.78
C ALA A 646 -0.79 -9.25 25.32
N ASP A 647 0.08 -10.24 25.10
CA ASP A 647 0.16 -10.95 23.83
C ASP A 647 0.55 -12.42 24.04
N LYS A 648 0.77 -13.15 22.94
CA LYS A 648 1.15 -14.58 22.93
C LYS A 648 2.45 -14.92 23.68
N TYR A 649 3.23 -13.94 24.13
CA TYR A 649 4.42 -14.15 24.97
C TYR A 649 4.14 -13.93 26.46
N GLY A 650 2.97 -13.38 26.82
CA GLY A 650 2.57 -13.13 28.19
C GLY A 650 1.90 -11.78 28.44
N GLN A 651 1.46 -11.59 29.69
CA GLN A 651 1.00 -10.31 30.24
C GLN A 651 2.20 -9.45 30.63
N ARG A 652 2.22 -8.18 30.20
CA ARG A 652 3.31 -7.23 30.54
C ARG A 652 2.91 -6.27 31.66
N TYR A 653 3.91 -5.80 32.39
CA TYR A 653 3.78 -4.77 33.42
C TYR A 653 4.95 -3.77 33.32
N THR A 654 4.74 -2.55 33.78
CA THR A 654 5.79 -1.51 33.89
C THR A 654 5.78 -0.96 35.31
N VAL A 655 6.93 -0.95 35.98
CA VAL A 655 7.08 -0.46 37.36
C VAL A 655 8.10 0.68 37.36
N ASP A 656 7.67 1.86 37.82
CA ASP A 656 8.54 3.03 38.03
C ASP A 656 8.92 3.09 39.50
N MET A 657 10.22 3.22 39.80
CA MET A 657 10.74 3.22 41.16
C MET A 657 11.92 4.19 41.31
N GLN A 658 12.01 4.86 42.47
CA GLN A 658 13.15 5.72 42.80
C GLN A 658 14.36 4.85 43.17
N ILE A 659 15.45 4.92 42.42
CA ILE A 659 16.70 4.20 42.70
C ILE A 659 17.76 5.21 43.13
N LYS A 660 18.55 4.86 44.17
CA LYS A 660 19.68 5.67 44.63
C LYS A 660 20.98 5.08 44.12
N GLY A 661 21.78 5.88 43.45
CA GLY A 661 23.05 5.46 42.87
C GLY A 661 24.21 5.49 43.87
N PRO A 662 25.29 4.74 43.63
CA PRO A 662 26.56 4.91 44.35
C PRO A 662 27.15 6.31 44.22
N ASN A 663 26.80 7.09 43.18
CA ASN A 663 27.14 8.50 43.07
C ASN A 663 26.35 9.43 44.02
N GLY A 664 25.46 8.89 44.86
CA GLY A 664 24.62 9.62 45.81
C GLY A 664 23.28 10.12 45.25
N ASN A 665 23.16 10.26 43.92
CA ASN A 665 21.94 10.77 43.28
C ASN A 665 20.79 9.77 43.40
N THR A 666 19.55 10.28 43.32
CA THR A 666 18.34 9.44 43.26
C THR A 666 17.49 9.87 42.06
N THR A 667 17.08 8.92 41.22
CA THR A 667 16.21 9.20 40.06
C THR A 667 15.23 8.06 39.81
N THR A 668 14.22 8.31 38.97
CA THR A 668 13.23 7.32 38.59
C THR A 668 13.80 6.35 37.57
N VAL A 669 13.79 5.07 37.89
CA VAL A 669 14.13 3.96 37.00
C VAL A 669 12.86 3.20 36.65
N ARG A 670 12.66 2.97 35.36
CA ARG A 670 11.56 2.20 34.79
C ARG A 670 12.00 0.77 34.52
N THR A 671 11.33 -0.19 35.14
CA THR A 671 11.49 -1.63 34.88
C THR A 671 10.28 -2.16 34.11
N GLY A 672 10.50 -3.04 33.14
CA GLY A 672 9.45 -3.72 32.39
C GLY A 672 9.47 -5.21 32.68
N TRP A 673 8.31 -5.82 32.91
CA TRP A 673 8.15 -7.21 33.33
C TRP A 673 7.21 -7.98 32.40
N ILE A 674 7.33 -9.31 32.36
CA ILE A 674 6.40 -10.20 31.68
C ILE A 674 6.10 -11.45 32.51
N ILE A 675 4.83 -11.82 32.58
CA ILE A 675 4.30 -13.07 33.14
C ILE A 675 3.83 -13.90 31.95
N LYS A 676 4.37 -15.11 31.75
CA LYS A 676 4.11 -15.92 30.53
C LYS A 676 2.73 -16.61 30.62
N PRO A 677 2.15 -17.09 29.49
CA PRO A 677 0.82 -17.70 29.51
C PRO A 677 0.67 -18.89 30.48
N ASP A 678 1.74 -19.66 30.67
CA ASP A 678 1.77 -20.86 31.52
C ASP A 678 2.72 -20.71 32.72
N SER A 679 2.92 -19.48 33.22
CA SER A 679 3.77 -19.21 34.38
C SER A 679 3.30 -17.99 35.13
N ASP A 680 3.29 -18.07 36.45
CA ASP A 680 2.94 -17.02 37.39
C ASP A 680 4.15 -16.12 37.76
N VAL A 681 5.34 -16.43 37.25
CA VAL A 681 6.61 -15.79 37.65
C VAL A 681 6.93 -14.56 36.78
N PRO A 682 7.06 -13.35 37.36
CA PRO A 682 7.48 -12.16 36.62
C PRO A 682 8.94 -12.24 36.17
N GLN A 683 9.20 -12.06 34.88
CA GLN A 683 10.55 -12.00 34.32
C GLN A 683 10.88 -10.59 33.81
N MET A 684 12.01 -10.02 34.22
CA MET A 684 12.38 -8.67 33.80
C MET A 684 12.75 -8.62 32.31
N THR A 685 11.98 -7.86 31.55
CA THR A 685 12.15 -7.65 30.10
C THR A 685 13.11 -6.52 29.77
N THR A 686 13.08 -5.41 30.51
CA THR A 686 13.95 -4.25 30.32
C THR A 686 14.09 -3.39 31.57
N ILE A 687 15.11 -2.54 31.61
CA ILE A 687 15.35 -1.52 32.63
C ILE A 687 15.97 -0.27 31.97
N TYR A 688 15.64 0.93 32.45
CA TYR A 688 16.25 2.22 32.05
C TYR A 688 15.92 3.36 33.02
N VAL A 689 16.81 4.35 33.15
CA VAL A 689 16.51 5.66 33.77
C VAL A 689 15.51 6.42 32.90
N LYS A 690 14.53 7.07 33.53
CA LYS A 690 13.40 7.76 32.90
C LYS A 690 13.73 9.19 32.49
#